data_AF-A0A3M2S4G4-F1
#
_entry.id   AF-A0A3M2S4G4-F1
#
_cell.length_a   1.000
_cell.length_b   1.000
_cell.length_c   1.000
_cell.angle_alpha   90.00
_cell.angle_beta   90.00
_cell.angle_gamma   90.00
#
_symmetry.space_group_name_H-M   'P 1'
#
loop_
_entity.id
_entity.type
_entity.pdbx_description
1 polymer ?
#
loop_
_entity_poly.entity_id
_entity_poly.type
_entity_poly.pdbx_seq_one_letter_code
_entity_poly.pdbx_strand_id
1 'polypeptide(L)'
;MSPNPTPKSPYAQLDKKFDSDLSSALNNLQRESSIWEPSAATCLAHLKLLHAIAKLKQSIGYTDGLFGIWDSRARYNRFKTSSGPPKELAIDYGPAMSSYLFAQLSHQGPGFNIISDNGRSLALSKLREKRWAIYVARAVDRYEAWWSSMFQLSLKTSQLSETHSPAHSAFHSKGDILDWNNTILPPLDVLMVMHAHMLSPRFFLEDCMRYGARELWAAGMPWEKINAAIDKNFNYIPSEDNKSVWSVVCSRDWDNTQDSMQKMMNCPSCRASNSIPWTTYGVSVENDQNNFVGTGYADGNFSFDCKACKININHDVLCMDRFLEDCALLLENDTPMRGTILDIATGLPQKAEKPEDKDTRDPRVLANDWLKGGLGKRILQLSGSSPSPLEMERIQTLIEENEAGRQESMQSKKLRFKEEVKLEALYKKSSIGCRIILLKYQNNGSPFCLALEGAVLRQGIFIDDMTRLDWIHQPSNTGIMEKLITKYNRFFDIIKENPESLAVPTLDIDLAWHTHLLSPYSYYRHSNKLTDKLIDHVDKIDEVRFGKGFEWTNKKYQSKYGEIYSECSCWYCETLRTMLTTSLGKLLGLPSTHGEIDEKFHESGLVKACPANRSAHISSHNSIRLLPPDEKDSRWKVYEQGRKSYTNRLHKGYEKLCQRAEKKGRPVPPRKMPRNYWGYEDDGAVPYRSTDCMTSELYPKHSTPGSVETED
;
A
#
# COMPACT_ATOMS: atom_id res chain seq x y z
N MET A 1 -40.82 7.38 -3.86
CA MET A 1 -39.38 7.12 -4.07
C MET A 1 -39.26 6.26 -5.32
N SER A 2 -38.69 6.81 -6.39
CA SER A 2 -38.51 6.10 -7.66
C SER A 2 -37.63 4.84 -7.44
N PRO A 3 -37.90 3.73 -8.15
CA PRO A 3 -37.02 2.57 -8.09
C PRO A 3 -35.60 2.99 -8.48
N ASN A 4 -34.61 2.58 -7.68
CA ASN A 4 -33.21 2.86 -7.94
C ASN A 4 -32.88 2.43 -9.38
N PRO A 5 -32.33 3.31 -10.24
CA PRO A 5 -31.98 2.93 -11.60
C PRO A 5 -31.03 1.74 -11.59
N THR A 6 -31.18 0.88 -12.60
CA THR A 6 -30.24 -0.19 -12.92
C THR A 6 -28.83 0.40 -12.96
N PRO A 7 -27.84 -0.21 -12.29
CA PRO A 7 -26.49 0.34 -12.26
C PRO A 7 -25.99 0.47 -13.70
N LYS A 8 -25.54 1.67 -14.07
CA LYS A 8 -24.72 1.84 -15.26
C LYS A 8 -23.40 1.09 -15.04
N SER A 9 -22.73 0.71 -16.12
CA SER A 9 -21.34 0.25 -16.03
C SER A 9 -20.53 1.30 -15.23
N PRO A 10 -19.62 0.92 -14.32
CA PRO A 10 -18.75 1.89 -13.62
C PRO A 10 -17.87 2.68 -14.61
N TYR A 11 -17.73 2.18 -15.85
CA TYR A 11 -17.05 2.85 -16.96
C TYR A 11 -18.03 3.54 -17.92
N ALA A 12 -19.23 3.87 -17.46
CA ALA A 12 -20.15 4.67 -18.25
C ALA A 12 -19.54 6.04 -18.57
N GLN A 13 -19.98 6.62 -19.67
CA GLN A 13 -19.53 7.95 -20.04
C GLN A 13 -20.09 8.98 -19.03
N LEU A 14 -19.22 9.86 -18.54
CA LEU A 14 -19.60 11.02 -17.75
C LEU A 14 -20.46 12.00 -18.56
N ASP A 15 -21.34 12.71 -17.84
CA ASP A 15 -22.15 13.78 -18.41
C ASP A 15 -21.27 14.97 -18.82
N LYS A 16 -21.54 15.56 -20.00
CA LYS A 16 -20.74 16.69 -20.50
C LYS A 16 -20.80 17.91 -19.58
N LYS A 17 -21.95 18.17 -18.97
CA LYS A 17 -22.13 19.28 -18.04
C LYS A 17 -21.33 19.03 -16.77
N PHE A 18 -21.36 17.81 -16.24
CA PHE A 18 -20.53 17.43 -15.10
C PHE A 18 -19.05 17.71 -15.36
N ASP A 19 -18.53 17.30 -16.51
CA ASP A 19 -17.12 17.48 -16.85
C ASP A 19 -16.73 18.97 -17.00
N SER A 20 -17.61 19.78 -17.58
CA SER A 20 -17.47 21.24 -17.68
C SER A 20 -17.50 21.93 -16.32
N ASP A 21 -18.45 21.54 -15.45
CA ASP A 21 -18.62 22.10 -14.12
C ASP A 21 -17.41 21.76 -13.24
N LEU A 22 -16.92 20.51 -13.29
CA LEU A 22 -15.72 20.06 -12.59
C LEU A 22 -14.48 20.84 -13.03
N SER A 23 -14.28 21.00 -14.34
CA SER A 23 -13.15 21.76 -14.89
C SER A 23 -13.19 23.23 -14.43
N SER A 24 -14.37 23.84 -14.44
CA SER A 24 -14.56 25.22 -13.96
C SER A 24 -14.26 25.35 -12.47
N ALA A 25 -14.70 24.39 -11.64
CA ALA A 25 -14.45 24.38 -10.21
C ALA A 25 -12.95 24.24 -9.87
N LEU A 26 -12.22 23.36 -10.57
CA LEU A 26 -10.77 23.20 -10.39
C LEU A 26 -10.00 24.47 -10.76
N ASN A 27 -10.37 25.13 -11.87
CA ASN A 27 -9.77 26.41 -12.28
C ASN A 27 -10.03 27.55 -11.29
N ASN A 28 -11.14 27.52 -10.57
CA ASN A 28 -11.42 28.51 -9.52
C ASN A 28 -10.54 28.27 -8.29
N LEU A 29 -10.43 27.02 -7.85
CA LEU A 29 -9.62 26.67 -6.67
C LEU A 29 -8.14 27.05 -6.83
N GLN A 30 -7.58 26.89 -8.03
CA GLN A 30 -6.19 27.26 -8.33
C GLN A 30 -5.91 28.75 -8.17
N ARG A 31 -6.94 29.59 -8.36
CA ARG A 31 -6.85 31.05 -8.21
C ARG A 31 -7.06 31.51 -6.78
N GLU A 32 -7.79 30.74 -5.96
CA GLU A 32 -8.24 31.16 -4.64
C GLU A 32 -7.21 30.90 -3.53
N SER A 33 -6.38 29.85 -3.60
CA SER A 33 -5.35 29.64 -2.59
C SER A 33 -4.19 28.74 -3.03
N SER A 34 -3.03 28.90 -2.36
CA SER A 34 -1.90 27.97 -2.48
C SER A 34 -1.94 26.82 -1.45
N ILE A 35 -3.05 26.64 -0.72
CA ILE A 35 -3.20 25.63 0.35
C ILE A 35 -4.47 24.83 0.06
N TRP A 36 -4.30 23.59 -0.39
CA TRP A 36 -5.38 22.76 -0.91
C TRP A 36 -5.90 21.83 0.18
N GLU A 37 -6.88 22.30 0.95
CA GLU A 37 -7.75 21.42 1.72
C GLU A 37 -8.66 20.61 0.75
N PRO A 38 -9.09 19.40 1.12
CA PRO A 38 -10.00 18.62 0.28
C PRO A 38 -11.31 19.38 0.01
N SER A 39 -11.71 19.40 -1.26
CA SER A 39 -12.96 19.99 -1.72
C SER A 39 -13.77 18.95 -2.49
N ALA A 40 -15.05 19.24 -2.75
CA ALA A 40 -15.86 18.38 -3.59
C ALA A 40 -15.23 18.21 -4.99
N ALA A 41 -14.70 19.28 -5.58
CA ALA A 41 -14.07 19.24 -6.88
C ALA A 41 -12.79 18.37 -6.89
N THR A 42 -11.91 18.52 -5.90
CA THR A 42 -10.68 17.69 -5.85
C THR A 42 -10.99 16.23 -5.57
N CYS A 43 -11.99 15.91 -4.73
CA CYS A 43 -12.43 14.52 -4.52
C CYS A 43 -13.04 13.91 -5.80
N LEU A 44 -13.81 14.69 -6.57
CA LEU A 44 -14.36 14.24 -7.86
C LEU A 44 -13.27 14.04 -8.92
N ALA A 45 -12.30 14.95 -9.00
CA ALA A 45 -11.14 14.81 -9.87
C ALA A 45 -10.31 13.56 -9.51
N HIS A 46 -10.14 13.32 -8.21
CA HIS A 46 -9.50 12.11 -7.71
C HIS A 46 -10.28 10.85 -8.11
N LEU A 47 -11.60 10.80 -7.91
CA LEU A 47 -12.42 9.69 -8.40
C LEU A 47 -12.27 9.47 -9.91
N LYS A 48 -12.21 10.54 -10.71
CA LYS A 48 -12.00 10.45 -12.16
C LYS A 48 -10.65 9.81 -12.51
N LEU A 49 -9.58 10.16 -11.79
CA LEU A 49 -8.28 9.50 -11.90
C LEU A 49 -8.34 8.02 -11.51
N LEU A 50 -8.99 7.67 -10.40
CA LEU A 50 -9.11 6.27 -9.95
C LEU A 50 -9.87 5.41 -10.98
N HIS A 51 -10.90 5.95 -11.65
CA HIS A 51 -11.59 5.25 -12.73
C HIS A 51 -10.70 5.04 -13.96
N ALA A 52 -9.85 6.02 -14.30
CA ALA A 52 -8.88 5.86 -15.39
C ALA A 52 -7.83 4.78 -15.06
N ILE A 53 -7.32 4.75 -13.83
CA ILE A 53 -6.38 3.70 -13.37
C ILE A 53 -7.06 2.32 -13.36
N ALA A 54 -8.31 2.23 -12.87
CA ALA A 54 -9.07 0.99 -12.91
C ALA A 54 -9.28 0.50 -14.35
N LYS A 55 -9.63 1.41 -15.27
CA LYS A 55 -9.78 1.09 -16.69
C LYS A 55 -8.46 0.60 -17.31
N LEU A 56 -7.33 1.20 -16.94
CA LEU A 56 -6.00 0.74 -17.33
C LEU A 56 -5.74 -0.68 -16.81
N LYS A 57 -5.97 -0.95 -15.52
CA LYS A 57 -5.85 -2.29 -14.91
C LYS A 57 -6.69 -3.33 -15.65
N GLN A 58 -7.95 -3.00 -15.99
CA GLN A 58 -8.82 -3.87 -16.77
C GLN A 58 -8.26 -4.12 -18.17
N SER A 59 -7.84 -3.07 -18.87
CA SER A 59 -7.26 -3.17 -20.21
C SER A 59 -6.05 -4.09 -20.24
N ILE A 60 -5.11 -3.90 -19.31
CA ILE A 60 -3.90 -4.72 -19.21
C ILE A 60 -4.24 -6.17 -18.86
N GLY A 61 -5.09 -6.40 -17.86
CA GLY A 61 -5.51 -7.74 -17.46
C GLY A 61 -6.14 -8.50 -18.63
N TYR A 62 -7.14 -7.90 -19.29
CA TYR A 62 -7.92 -8.53 -20.35
C TYR A 62 -7.25 -8.58 -21.74
N THR A 63 -6.06 -8.00 -21.92
CA THR A 63 -5.33 -8.09 -23.20
C THR A 63 -4.67 -9.46 -23.34
N ASP A 64 -5.32 -10.38 -24.06
CA ASP A 64 -4.79 -11.72 -24.33
C ASP A 64 -3.47 -11.65 -25.12
N GLY A 65 -2.51 -12.50 -24.74
CA GLY A 65 -1.17 -12.55 -25.34
C GLY A 65 -0.19 -11.47 -24.89
N LEU A 66 -0.63 -10.46 -24.13
CA LEU A 66 0.27 -9.42 -23.62
C LEU A 66 1.38 -10.05 -22.76
N PHE A 67 2.63 -9.62 -23.01
CA PHE A 67 3.85 -10.17 -22.41
C PHE A 67 4.08 -11.67 -22.66
N GLY A 68 3.46 -12.24 -23.71
CA GLY A 68 3.54 -13.67 -24.01
C GLY A 68 2.65 -14.56 -23.14
N ILE A 69 1.78 -13.95 -22.33
CA ILE A 69 0.86 -14.66 -21.44
C ILE A 69 -0.49 -14.77 -22.14
N TRP A 70 -0.93 -16.00 -22.41
CA TRP A 70 -2.16 -16.29 -23.16
C TRP A 70 -3.25 -16.91 -22.25
N ASP A 71 -4.50 -16.48 -22.40
CA ASP A 71 -5.68 -16.99 -21.68
C ASP A 71 -5.91 -18.48 -21.96
N SER A 72 -5.41 -18.99 -23.10
CA SER A 72 -5.41 -20.42 -23.42
C SER A 72 -4.69 -21.27 -22.36
N ARG A 73 -3.73 -20.70 -21.62
CA ARG A 73 -2.99 -21.36 -20.53
C ARG A 73 -3.85 -21.70 -19.31
N ALA A 74 -5.01 -21.04 -19.15
CA ALA A 74 -5.96 -21.35 -18.08
C ALA A 74 -6.44 -22.82 -18.11
N ARG A 75 -6.34 -23.50 -19.26
CA ARG A 75 -6.71 -24.91 -19.44
C ARG A 75 -5.72 -25.91 -18.84
N TYR A 76 -4.45 -25.53 -18.67
CA TYR A 76 -3.36 -26.44 -18.29
C TYR A 76 -2.98 -26.36 -16.81
N ASN A 77 -3.43 -25.32 -16.11
CA ASN A 77 -3.13 -25.14 -14.69
C ASN A 77 -3.90 -26.16 -13.83
N ARG A 78 -3.16 -27.09 -13.21
CA ARG A 78 -3.71 -28.10 -12.28
C ARG A 78 -4.15 -27.43 -10.98
N PHE A 79 -5.41 -27.02 -10.88
CA PHE A 79 -5.96 -26.57 -9.60
C PHE A 79 -6.19 -27.76 -8.68
N LYS A 80 -5.28 -27.98 -7.72
CA LYS A 80 -5.64 -28.66 -6.48
C LYS A 80 -6.51 -27.69 -5.70
N THR A 81 -7.82 -27.85 -5.78
CA THR A 81 -8.71 -27.21 -4.82
C THR A 81 -8.32 -27.73 -3.43
N SER A 82 -8.08 -26.83 -2.48
CA SER A 82 -7.82 -27.16 -1.07
C SER A 82 -9.07 -27.72 -0.36
N SER A 83 -10.22 -27.62 -1.01
CA SER A 83 -11.42 -28.42 -0.75
C SER A 83 -11.42 -29.57 -1.76
N GLY A 84 -11.72 -30.80 -1.33
CA GLY A 84 -11.82 -31.98 -2.21
C GLY A 84 -12.81 -31.81 -3.39
N PRO A 85 -13.18 -32.90 -4.10
CA PRO A 85 -14.04 -32.80 -5.28
C PRO A 85 -15.27 -31.93 -5.02
N PRO A 86 -15.72 -31.12 -6.02
CA PRO A 86 -16.84 -30.20 -5.83
C PRO A 86 -18.04 -30.93 -5.24
N LYS A 87 -18.54 -30.45 -4.09
CA LYS A 87 -19.72 -31.04 -3.43
C LYS A 87 -20.96 -31.02 -4.32
N GLU A 88 -20.98 -30.19 -5.36
CA GLU A 88 -22.12 -30.05 -6.30
C GLU A 88 -22.27 -31.24 -7.26
N LEU A 89 -21.20 -31.96 -7.61
CA LEU A 89 -21.29 -33.17 -8.44
C LEU A 89 -21.83 -34.39 -7.66
N ALA A 90 -21.74 -34.36 -6.33
CA ALA A 90 -22.18 -35.46 -5.47
C ALA A 90 -23.71 -35.50 -5.26
N ILE A 91 -24.42 -34.42 -5.59
CA ILE A 91 -25.86 -34.28 -5.30
C ILE A 91 -26.72 -34.94 -6.39
N ASP A 92 -26.29 -34.94 -7.66
CA ASP A 92 -27.13 -35.43 -8.77
C ASP A 92 -26.97 -36.91 -9.09
N TYR A 93 -25.83 -37.54 -8.77
CA TYR A 93 -25.55 -38.92 -9.20
C TYR A 93 -25.13 -39.87 -8.06
N GLY A 94 -25.08 -39.40 -6.81
CA GLY A 94 -24.66 -40.21 -5.66
C GLY A 94 -23.16 -40.60 -5.67
N PRO A 95 -22.63 -41.11 -4.53
CA PRO A 95 -21.19 -41.28 -4.33
C PRO A 95 -20.54 -42.30 -5.26
N ALA A 96 -21.26 -43.39 -5.54
CA ALA A 96 -20.76 -44.51 -6.35
C ALA A 96 -20.67 -44.15 -7.84
N MET A 97 -21.67 -43.43 -8.36
CA MET A 97 -21.74 -43.07 -9.78
C MET A 97 -20.75 -41.94 -10.10
N SER A 98 -20.60 -40.97 -9.19
CA SER A 98 -19.57 -39.92 -9.27
C SER A 98 -18.16 -40.50 -9.29
N SER A 99 -17.90 -41.52 -8.45
CA SER A 99 -16.60 -42.20 -8.39
C SER A 99 -16.30 -42.99 -9.67
N TYR A 100 -17.32 -43.62 -10.27
CA TYR A 100 -17.18 -44.38 -11.50
C TYR A 100 -17.04 -43.48 -12.74
N LEU A 101 -17.73 -42.34 -12.81
CA LEU A 101 -17.53 -41.34 -13.87
C LEU A 101 -16.12 -40.74 -13.79
N PHE A 102 -15.65 -40.45 -12.58
CA PHE A 102 -14.29 -39.96 -12.33
C PHE A 102 -13.23 -41.00 -12.74
N ALA A 103 -13.48 -42.28 -12.43
CA ALA A 103 -12.62 -43.38 -12.85
C ALA A 103 -12.59 -43.55 -14.39
N GLN A 104 -13.74 -43.48 -15.08
CA GLN A 104 -13.78 -43.58 -16.53
C GLN A 104 -13.12 -42.40 -17.25
N LEU A 105 -13.22 -41.19 -16.71
CA LEU A 105 -12.55 -40.01 -17.25
C LEU A 105 -11.03 -40.03 -16.98
N SER A 106 -10.60 -40.66 -15.88
CA SER A 106 -9.17 -40.86 -15.59
C SER A 106 -8.46 -41.86 -16.50
N HIS A 107 -9.20 -42.66 -17.29
CA HIS A 107 -8.65 -43.61 -18.25
C HIS A 107 -8.33 -43.00 -19.64
N GLN A 108 -8.66 -41.73 -19.90
CA GLN A 108 -8.37 -41.06 -21.19
C GLN A 108 -6.99 -40.37 -21.26
N GLY A 109 -6.03 -40.82 -20.46
CA GLY A 109 -4.65 -40.31 -20.46
C GLY A 109 -4.45 -39.02 -19.64
N PRO A 110 -3.20 -38.60 -19.45
CA PRO A 110 -2.88 -37.44 -18.62
C PRO A 110 -3.27 -36.15 -19.35
N GLY A 111 -4.46 -35.60 -19.08
CA GLY A 111 -4.84 -34.31 -19.68
C GLY A 111 -6.25 -33.80 -19.47
N PHE A 112 -7.23 -34.63 -19.07
CA PHE A 112 -8.61 -34.18 -18.91
C PHE A 112 -9.06 -34.20 -17.44
N ASN A 113 -8.71 -33.15 -16.69
CA ASN A 113 -9.46 -32.81 -15.49
C ASN A 113 -10.53 -31.78 -15.88
N ILE A 114 -11.79 -32.08 -15.59
CA ILE A 114 -12.89 -31.11 -15.70
C ILE A 114 -12.62 -30.01 -14.65
N ILE A 115 -12.05 -28.89 -15.09
CA ILE A 115 -11.94 -27.69 -14.25
C ILE A 115 -13.37 -27.15 -14.09
N SER A 116 -13.87 -27.03 -12.86
CA SER A 116 -15.15 -26.35 -12.62
C SER A 116 -15.12 -24.93 -13.21
N ASP A 117 -16.28 -24.38 -13.58
CA ASP A 117 -16.34 -23.00 -14.11
C ASP A 117 -15.68 -21.98 -13.17
N ASN A 118 -15.75 -22.24 -11.85
CA ASN A 118 -15.05 -21.45 -10.84
C ASN A 118 -13.51 -21.62 -10.89
N GLY A 119 -13.01 -22.84 -11.09
CA GLY A 119 -11.57 -23.10 -11.24
C GLY A 119 -10.99 -22.46 -12.50
N ARG A 120 -11.75 -22.46 -13.60
CA ARG A 120 -11.34 -21.77 -14.85
C ARG A 120 -11.33 -20.26 -14.66
N SER A 121 -12.34 -19.72 -13.98
CA SER A 121 -12.42 -18.29 -13.68
C SER A 121 -11.27 -17.83 -12.78
N LEU A 122 -10.90 -18.62 -11.77
CA LEU A 122 -9.72 -18.38 -10.94
C LEU A 122 -8.43 -18.40 -11.75
N ALA A 123 -8.29 -19.35 -12.68
CA ALA A 123 -7.13 -19.45 -13.57
C ALA A 123 -6.94 -18.20 -14.43
N LEU A 124 -8.02 -17.77 -15.08
CA LEU A 124 -8.04 -16.56 -15.90
C LEU A 124 -7.73 -15.33 -15.06
N SER A 125 -8.33 -15.23 -13.87
CA SER A 125 -8.06 -14.15 -12.92
C SER A 125 -6.57 -14.08 -12.55
N LYS A 126 -5.91 -15.21 -12.28
CA LYS A 126 -4.46 -15.26 -12.02
C LYS A 126 -3.60 -14.89 -13.23
N LEU A 127 -3.99 -15.25 -14.47
CA LEU A 127 -3.26 -14.81 -15.67
C LEU A 127 -3.33 -13.29 -15.86
N ARG A 128 -4.52 -12.72 -15.63
CA ARG A 128 -4.75 -11.28 -15.66
C ARG A 128 -3.93 -10.58 -14.57
N GLU A 129 -3.84 -11.20 -13.38
CA GLU A 129 -3.00 -10.74 -12.28
C GLU A 129 -1.54 -10.71 -12.66
N LYS A 130 -1.08 -11.76 -13.34
CA LYS A 130 0.30 -11.83 -13.78
C LYS A 130 0.65 -10.72 -14.76
N ARG A 131 -0.22 -10.43 -15.74
CA ARG A 131 -0.03 -9.32 -16.67
C ARG A 131 0.01 -7.98 -15.94
N TRP A 132 -0.90 -7.78 -14.98
CA TRP A 132 -0.93 -6.57 -14.15
C TRP A 132 0.33 -6.41 -13.29
N ALA A 133 0.81 -7.47 -12.66
CA ALA A 133 2.03 -7.48 -11.86
C ALA A 133 3.26 -7.05 -12.68
N ILE A 134 3.42 -7.61 -13.89
CA ILE A 134 4.50 -7.24 -14.81
C ILE A 134 4.37 -5.77 -15.21
N TYR A 135 3.16 -5.33 -15.55
CA TYR A 135 2.91 -3.93 -15.93
C TYR A 135 3.26 -2.95 -14.80
N VAL A 136 2.90 -3.26 -13.56
CA VAL A 136 3.22 -2.44 -12.38
C VAL A 136 4.72 -2.38 -12.13
N ALA A 137 5.45 -3.50 -12.19
CA ALA A 137 6.90 -3.51 -12.03
C ALA A 137 7.60 -2.63 -13.09
N ARG A 138 7.10 -2.64 -14.33
CA ARG A 138 7.58 -1.75 -15.40
C ARG A 138 7.22 -0.29 -15.16
N ALA A 139 6.03 -0.02 -14.61
CA ALA A 139 5.59 1.32 -14.26
C ALA A 139 6.48 1.94 -13.17
N VAL A 140 6.91 1.15 -12.18
CA VAL A 140 7.83 1.60 -11.14
C VAL A 140 9.22 1.93 -11.71
N ASP A 141 9.75 1.10 -12.62
CA ASP A 141 11.00 1.43 -13.33
C ASP A 141 10.89 2.72 -14.15
N ARG A 142 9.76 2.93 -14.83
CA ARG A 142 9.47 4.16 -15.57
C ARG A 142 9.34 5.37 -14.64
N TYR A 143 8.75 5.20 -13.46
CA TYR A 143 8.69 6.24 -12.42
C TYR A 143 10.06 6.59 -11.86
N GLU A 144 10.92 5.60 -11.61
CA GLU A 144 12.32 5.82 -11.20
C GLU A 144 13.11 6.61 -12.26
N ALA A 145 12.95 6.27 -13.55
CA ALA A 145 13.56 7.01 -14.65
C ALA A 145 13.05 8.47 -14.71
N TRP A 146 11.75 8.68 -14.58
CA TRP A 146 11.15 10.02 -14.54
C TRP A 146 11.66 10.82 -13.33
N TRP A 147 11.64 10.24 -12.13
CA TRP A 147 12.14 10.88 -10.92
C TRP A 147 13.61 11.29 -11.06
N SER A 148 14.46 10.39 -11.55
CA SER A 148 15.90 10.63 -11.73
C SER A 148 16.21 11.67 -12.81
N SER A 149 15.29 11.88 -13.76
CA SER A 149 15.42 12.94 -14.76
C SER A 149 15.16 14.34 -14.19
N MET A 150 14.40 14.43 -13.08
CA MET A 150 13.97 15.69 -12.48
C MET A 150 14.73 16.04 -11.19
N PHE A 151 15.11 15.03 -10.40
CA PHE A 151 15.62 15.23 -9.04
C PHE A 151 16.91 14.46 -8.80
N GLN A 152 17.76 15.01 -7.93
CA GLN A 152 19.08 14.44 -7.62
C GLN A 152 19.34 14.53 -6.12
N LEU A 153 20.09 13.57 -5.60
CA LEU A 153 20.50 13.55 -4.20
C LEU A 153 21.23 14.85 -3.83
N SER A 154 20.70 15.55 -2.83
CA SER A 154 21.21 16.88 -2.46
C SER A 154 21.34 17.10 -0.95
N LEU A 155 20.57 16.39 -0.13
CA LEU A 155 20.62 16.53 1.33
C LEU A 155 21.92 15.96 1.93
N LYS A 156 22.45 16.64 2.94
CA LYS A 156 23.63 16.23 3.71
C LYS A 156 23.31 15.98 5.17
N THR A 157 24.04 15.07 5.84
CA THR A 157 23.79 14.78 7.27
C THR A 157 24.06 15.99 8.17
N SER A 158 25.06 16.81 7.81
CA SER A 158 25.34 18.09 8.46
C SER A 158 24.14 19.04 8.52
N GLN A 159 23.28 19.03 7.50
CA GLN A 159 22.09 19.89 7.40
C GLN A 159 20.96 19.48 8.34
N LEU A 160 20.96 18.25 8.86
CA LEU A 160 19.93 17.76 9.82
C LEU A 160 20.04 18.47 11.17
N SER A 161 21.24 18.94 11.52
CA SER A 161 21.53 19.66 12.78
C SER A 161 21.64 21.18 12.60
N GLU A 162 21.46 21.68 11.38
CA GLU A 162 21.46 23.11 11.07
C GLU A 162 20.15 23.78 11.52
N THR A 163 20.28 24.93 12.17
CA THR A 163 19.10 25.75 12.52
C THR A 163 18.49 26.34 11.25
N HIS A 164 17.19 26.11 11.04
CA HIS A 164 16.46 26.60 9.86
C HIS A 164 17.06 26.19 8.51
N SER A 165 17.66 24.99 8.43
CA SER A 165 18.17 24.47 7.17
C SER A 165 17.07 24.43 6.12
N PRO A 166 17.22 25.12 4.96
CA PRO A 166 16.25 25.02 3.89
C PRO A 166 16.08 23.55 3.49
N ALA A 167 17.16 22.78 3.33
CA ALA A 167 17.07 21.38 2.91
C ALA A 167 16.41 20.45 3.94
N HIS A 168 16.27 20.89 5.21
CA HIS A 168 15.72 20.08 6.28
C HIS A 168 14.63 20.78 7.11
N SER A 169 15.01 21.45 8.19
CA SER A 169 14.06 22.00 9.18
C SER A 169 13.18 23.14 8.68
N ALA A 170 13.54 23.77 7.56
CA ALA A 170 12.73 24.74 6.85
C ALA A 170 12.25 24.22 5.48
N PHE A 171 12.36 22.91 5.19
CA PHE A 171 11.93 22.30 3.92
C PHE A 171 10.43 22.51 3.68
N HIS A 172 9.64 22.41 4.76
CA HIS A 172 8.20 22.63 4.75
C HIS A 172 7.79 24.12 4.70
N SER A 173 8.73 25.06 4.61
CA SER A 173 8.40 26.48 4.47
C SER A 173 7.85 26.74 3.07
N LYS A 174 7.00 27.78 2.92
CA LYS A 174 6.49 28.18 1.59
C LYS A 174 7.69 28.56 0.71
N GLY A 175 7.91 27.79 -0.36
CA GLY A 175 8.94 28.04 -1.37
C GLY A 175 8.31 28.07 -2.76
N ASP A 176 9.17 27.97 -3.78
CA ASP A 176 8.73 27.82 -5.16
C ASP A 176 7.93 26.54 -5.34
N ILE A 177 6.93 26.61 -6.22
CA ILE A 177 6.00 25.53 -6.53
C ILE A 177 6.36 25.03 -7.93
N LEU A 178 6.43 23.71 -8.11
CA LEU A 178 6.68 23.12 -9.42
C LEU A 178 5.62 23.63 -10.41
N ASP A 179 6.09 24.28 -11.47
CA ASP A 179 5.19 24.79 -12.50
C ASP A 179 4.80 23.66 -13.46
N TRP A 180 3.66 23.05 -13.18
CA TRP A 180 3.09 22.01 -14.02
C TRP A 180 2.73 22.49 -15.43
N ASN A 181 2.68 23.80 -15.71
CA ASN A 181 2.49 24.29 -17.09
C ASN A 181 3.71 24.09 -17.96
N ASN A 182 4.89 24.08 -17.36
CA ASN A 182 6.16 23.86 -18.04
C ASN A 182 6.77 22.49 -17.72
N THR A 183 6.07 21.66 -16.94
CA THR A 183 6.47 20.30 -16.60
C THR A 183 5.62 19.28 -17.36
N ILE A 184 6.26 18.24 -17.89
CA ILE A 184 5.59 17.16 -18.61
C ILE A 184 4.67 16.41 -17.64
N LEU A 185 3.39 16.26 -18.02
CA LEU A 185 2.50 15.35 -17.30
C LEU A 185 2.83 13.91 -17.74
N PRO A 186 3.31 13.03 -16.84
CA PRO A 186 3.81 11.72 -17.23
C PRO A 186 2.68 10.77 -17.68
N PRO A 187 3.02 9.62 -18.30
CA PRO A 187 2.07 8.55 -18.59
C PRO A 187 1.21 8.13 -17.39
N LEU A 188 0.01 7.59 -17.65
CA LEU A 188 -0.94 7.21 -16.60
C LEU A 188 -0.37 6.15 -15.63
N ASP A 189 0.48 5.25 -16.11
CA ASP A 189 1.13 4.24 -15.27
C ASP A 189 2.14 4.86 -14.30
N VAL A 190 2.86 5.90 -14.74
CA VAL A 190 3.77 6.66 -13.89
C VAL A 190 3.03 7.58 -12.92
N LEU A 191 1.92 8.19 -13.33
CA LEU A 191 1.01 8.92 -12.45
C LEU A 191 0.41 8.01 -11.36
N MET A 192 0.10 6.75 -11.68
CA MET A 192 -0.38 5.76 -10.71
C MET A 192 0.69 5.45 -9.65
N VAL A 193 1.97 5.32 -10.05
CA VAL A 193 3.07 5.11 -9.09
C VAL A 193 3.30 6.36 -8.23
N MET A 194 3.27 7.56 -8.85
CA MET A 194 3.36 8.84 -8.13
C MET A 194 2.24 8.99 -7.10
N HIS A 195 0.99 8.65 -7.49
CA HIS A 195 -0.16 8.62 -6.60
C HIS A 195 0.11 7.73 -5.38
N ALA A 196 0.51 6.47 -5.58
CA ALA A 196 0.80 5.55 -4.49
C ALA A 196 1.95 6.04 -3.59
N HIS A 197 2.99 6.65 -4.17
CA HIS A 197 4.12 7.21 -3.41
C HIS A 197 3.68 8.34 -2.47
N MET A 198 2.89 9.29 -2.97
CA MET A 198 2.40 10.43 -2.20
C MET A 198 1.43 10.04 -1.07
N LEU A 199 0.77 8.88 -1.17
CA LEU A 199 -0.11 8.36 -0.12
C LEU A 199 0.64 7.86 1.11
N SER A 200 1.97 7.76 1.09
CA SER A 200 2.80 7.53 2.29
C SER A 200 3.52 8.82 2.69
N PRO A 201 2.87 9.76 3.40
CA PRO A 201 3.32 11.15 3.52
C PRO A 201 4.70 11.29 4.19
N ARG A 202 5.04 10.40 5.14
CA ARG A 202 6.35 10.41 5.78
C ARG A 202 7.46 9.96 4.82
N PHE A 203 7.25 8.86 4.09
CA PHE A 203 8.23 8.38 3.11
C PHE A 203 8.39 9.34 1.94
N PHE A 204 7.28 9.86 1.41
CA PHE A 204 7.32 10.83 0.34
C PHE A 204 8.03 12.13 0.75
N LEU A 205 7.80 12.63 1.97
CA LEU A 205 8.52 13.79 2.49
C LEU A 205 10.02 13.50 2.59
N GLU A 206 10.38 12.36 3.16
CA GLU A 206 11.78 11.97 3.31
C GLU A 206 12.50 11.88 1.96
N ASP A 207 11.90 11.22 0.97
CA ASP A 207 12.45 11.13 -0.39
C ASP A 207 12.51 12.52 -1.06
N CYS A 208 11.48 13.36 -0.89
CA CYS A 208 11.52 14.74 -1.40
C CYS A 208 12.68 15.54 -0.79
N MET A 209 12.95 15.38 0.50
CA MET A 209 14.07 16.05 1.16
C MET A 209 15.41 15.50 0.67
N ARG A 210 15.53 14.17 0.59
CA ARG A 210 16.76 13.49 0.17
C ARG A 210 17.18 13.86 -1.26
N TYR A 211 16.21 13.99 -2.16
CA TYR A 211 16.40 14.35 -3.58
C TYR A 211 16.19 15.85 -3.88
N GLY A 212 15.96 16.69 -2.86
CA GLY A 212 15.72 18.13 -3.06
C GLY A 212 14.46 18.49 -3.84
N ALA A 213 13.48 17.59 -3.94
CA ALA A 213 12.23 17.75 -4.68
C ALA A 213 11.20 18.65 -3.96
N ARG A 214 11.64 19.80 -3.43
CA ARG A 214 10.79 20.74 -2.67
C ARG A 214 9.62 21.27 -3.51
N GLU A 215 9.89 21.60 -4.76
CA GLU A 215 8.89 22.16 -5.67
C GLU A 215 7.76 21.17 -5.92
N LEU A 216 8.07 19.88 -6.09
CA LEU A 216 7.09 18.81 -6.22
C LEU A 216 6.31 18.61 -4.92
N TRP A 217 6.99 18.60 -3.77
CA TRP A 217 6.36 18.56 -2.44
C TRP A 217 5.37 19.73 -2.22
N ALA A 218 5.71 20.92 -2.71
CA ALA A 218 4.86 22.10 -2.62
C ALA A 218 3.67 22.04 -3.59
N ALA A 219 3.88 21.54 -4.81
CA ALA A 219 2.87 21.50 -5.86
C ALA A 219 1.84 20.39 -5.67
N GLY A 220 2.28 19.20 -5.25
CA GLY A 220 1.40 18.04 -5.17
C GLY A 220 0.87 17.59 -6.53
N MET A 221 -0.29 16.91 -6.49
CA MET A 221 -0.92 16.33 -7.66
C MET A 221 -1.62 17.42 -8.51
N PRO A 222 -1.32 17.56 -9.82
CA PRO A 222 -1.87 18.62 -10.67
C PRO A 222 -3.30 18.32 -11.13
N TRP A 223 -4.28 18.46 -10.24
CA TRP A 223 -5.68 18.07 -10.49
C TRP A 223 -6.30 18.68 -11.74
N GLU A 224 -6.02 19.95 -12.01
CA GLU A 224 -6.49 20.65 -13.21
C GLU A 224 -6.05 19.94 -14.50
N LYS A 225 -4.75 19.65 -14.61
CA LYS A 225 -4.15 19.00 -15.79
C LYS A 225 -4.55 17.54 -15.91
N ILE A 226 -4.61 16.82 -14.79
CA ILE A 226 -5.08 15.44 -14.77
C ILE A 226 -6.52 15.36 -15.21
N ASN A 227 -7.38 16.25 -14.70
CA ASN A 227 -8.78 16.30 -15.11
C ASN A 227 -8.91 16.63 -16.61
N ALA A 228 -8.12 17.58 -17.13
CA ALA A 228 -8.11 17.93 -18.54
C ALA A 228 -7.57 16.81 -19.45
N ALA A 229 -6.61 16.04 -18.97
CA ALA A 229 -6.02 14.92 -19.70
C ALA A 229 -6.87 13.63 -19.65
N ILE A 230 -7.89 13.55 -18.80
CA ILE A 230 -8.79 12.40 -18.73
C ILE A 230 -10.13 12.77 -19.38
N ASP A 231 -10.50 12.07 -20.44
CA ASP A 231 -11.79 12.32 -21.09
C ASP A 231 -12.97 11.80 -20.26
N LYS A 232 -14.18 12.13 -20.70
CA LYS A 232 -15.46 11.66 -20.15
C LYS A 232 -15.65 10.12 -20.16
N ASN A 233 -14.80 9.36 -20.86
CA ASN A 233 -14.80 7.90 -20.89
C ASN A 233 -13.64 7.31 -20.06
N PHE A 234 -12.96 8.14 -19.26
CA PHE A 234 -11.78 7.78 -18.48
C PHE A 234 -10.57 7.36 -19.31
N ASN A 235 -10.49 7.78 -20.58
CA ASN A 235 -9.28 7.63 -21.38
C ASN A 235 -8.28 8.74 -21.02
N TYR A 236 -7.02 8.37 -20.81
CA TYR A 236 -5.94 9.34 -20.64
C TYR A 236 -5.41 9.79 -22.01
N ILE A 237 -5.64 11.05 -22.35
CA ILE A 237 -5.34 11.68 -23.63
C ILE A 237 -4.51 12.95 -23.37
N PRO A 238 -3.19 12.84 -23.15
CA PRO A 238 -2.32 14.00 -23.05
C PRO A 238 -1.98 14.58 -24.44
N SER A 239 -1.33 15.74 -24.47
CA SER A 239 -0.81 16.35 -25.70
C SER A 239 0.27 15.47 -26.36
N GLU A 240 0.41 15.56 -27.69
CA GLU A 240 1.49 14.87 -28.41
C GLU A 240 2.89 15.38 -27.99
N ASP A 241 3.00 16.66 -27.64
CA ASP A 241 4.22 17.23 -27.08
C ASP A 241 4.66 16.47 -25.82
N ASN A 242 3.75 16.19 -24.88
CA ASN A 242 4.09 15.43 -23.67
C ASN A 242 4.64 14.04 -24.01
N LYS A 243 4.10 13.39 -25.03
CA LYS A 243 4.57 12.06 -25.47
C LYS A 243 5.98 12.12 -26.03
N SER A 244 6.24 13.11 -26.88
CA SER A 244 7.56 13.29 -27.50
C SER A 244 8.65 13.62 -26.49
N VAL A 245 8.37 14.53 -25.55
CA VAL A 245 9.35 14.95 -24.54
C VAL A 245 9.61 13.81 -23.54
N TRP A 246 8.58 13.05 -23.15
CA TRP A 246 8.74 11.85 -22.31
C TRP A 246 9.77 10.88 -22.88
N SER A 247 9.65 10.53 -24.17
CA SER A 247 10.54 9.55 -24.78
C SER A 247 11.99 10.02 -24.84
N VAL A 248 12.22 11.32 -24.99
CA VAL A 248 13.56 11.92 -24.95
C VAL A 248 14.13 11.92 -23.53
N VAL A 249 13.36 12.39 -22.56
CA VAL A 249 13.84 12.61 -21.18
C VAL A 249 14.02 11.31 -20.42
N CYS A 250 13.05 10.39 -20.52
CA CYS A 250 13.04 9.16 -19.75
C CYS A 250 13.73 7.99 -20.47
N SER A 251 14.02 8.10 -21.77
CA SER A 251 14.51 6.98 -22.59
C SER A 251 13.63 5.73 -22.45
N ARG A 252 12.32 5.95 -22.52
CA ARG A 252 11.24 4.96 -22.43
C ARG A 252 10.18 5.28 -23.47
N ASP A 253 9.51 4.27 -23.98
CA ASP A 253 8.35 4.46 -24.85
C ASP A 253 7.23 5.15 -24.07
N TRP A 254 6.36 5.89 -24.75
CA TRP A 254 5.21 6.50 -24.09
C TRP A 254 4.26 5.45 -23.50
N ASP A 255 3.98 4.40 -24.27
CA ASP A 255 3.19 3.26 -23.80
C ASP A 255 4.10 2.22 -23.17
N ASN A 256 3.87 1.92 -21.90
CA ASN A 256 4.55 0.87 -21.15
C ASN A 256 4.59 -0.45 -21.93
N THR A 257 3.50 -0.84 -22.61
CA THR A 257 3.46 -2.11 -23.35
C THR A 257 4.44 -2.19 -24.51
N GLN A 258 4.94 -1.05 -25.00
CA GLN A 258 5.89 -0.96 -26.12
C GLN A 258 7.36 -0.96 -25.68
N ASP A 259 7.64 -0.70 -24.39
CA ASP A 259 9.00 -0.80 -23.86
C ASP A 259 9.59 -2.20 -24.12
N SER A 260 10.92 -2.31 -24.10
CA SER A 260 11.62 -3.60 -24.21
C SER A 260 11.12 -4.63 -23.17
N MET A 261 11.02 -5.90 -23.59
CA MET A 261 10.79 -7.04 -22.70
C MET A 261 12.04 -7.45 -21.90
N GLN A 262 13.12 -6.69 -22.03
CA GLN A 262 14.36 -6.82 -21.29
C GLN A 262 14.63 -5.55 -20.47
N LYS A 263 14.92 -5.70 -19.19
CA LYS A 263 15.45 -4.65 -18.30
C LYS A 263 16.98 -4.71 -18.33
N MET A 264 17.60 -3.57 -18.58
CA MET A 264 19.05 -3.41 -18.42
C MET A 264 19.36 -3.10 -16.96
N MET A 265 20.31 -3.81 -16.37
CA MET A 265 20.78 -3.54 -15.01
C MET A 265 22.21 -4.00 -14.79
N ASN A 266 22.92 -3.28 -13.92
CA ASN A 266 24.29 -3.63 -13.55
C ASN A 266 24.31 -4.73 -12.50
N CYS A 267 25.28 -5.63 -12.59
CA CYS A 267 25.48 -6.65 -11.58
C CYS A 267 25.92 -6.02 -10.24
N PRO A 268 25.24 -6.28 -9.12
CA PRO A 268 25.64 -5.79 -7.80
C PRO A 268 27.09 -6.08 -7.40
N SER A 269 27.64 -7.19 -7.89
CA SER A 269 29.00 -7.62 -7.58
C SER A 269 30.04 -7.07 -8.56
N CYS A 270 29.96 -7.43 -9.85
CA CYS A 270 30.99 -7.06 -10.83
C CYS A 270 30.68 -5.80 -11.65
N ARG A 271 29.53 -5.17 -11.43
CA ARG A 271 29.02 -3.98 -12.15
C ARG A 271 28.85 -4.14 -13.66
N ALA A 272 29.10 -5.33 -14.22
CA ALA A 272 28.84 -5.63 -15.63
C ALA A 272 27.34 -5.47 -15.95
N SER A 273 27.05 -4.90 -17.12
CA SER A 273 25.67 -4.71 -17.59
C SER A 273 25.03 -6.04 -17.99
N ASN A 274 23.81 -6.31 -17.52
CA ASN A 274 23.03 -7.49 -17.82
C ASN A 274 21.67 -7.09 -18.42
N SER A 275 21.25 -7.83 -19.44
CA SER A 275 19.91 -7.78 -20.00
C SER A 275 19.09 -8.90 -19.37
N ILE A 276 18.10 -8.54 -18.54
CA ILE A 276 17.27 -9.46 -17.76
C ILE A 276 15.83 -9.40 -18.29
N PRO A 277 15.17 -10.54 -18.55
CA PRO A 277 13.76 -10.52 -18.96
C PRO A 277 12.86 -10.02 -17.82
N TRP A 278 11.82 -9.26 -18.17
CA TRP A 278 10.81 -8.85 -17.18
C TRP A 278 10.07 -10.04 -16.58
N THR A 279 9.77 -11.05 -17.39
CA THR A 279 9.21 -12.33 -16.92
C THR A 279 9.80 -13.47 -17.75
N THR A 280 9.97 -14.64 -17.13
CA THR A 280 10.25 -15.89 -17.87
C THR A 280 9.00 -16.79 -17.95
N TYR A 281 7.93 -16.42 -17.25
CA TYR A 281 6.64 -17.08 -17.40
C TYR A 281 6.06 -16.80 -18.79
N GLY A 282 5.51 -17.81 -19.45
CA GLY A 282 4.95 -17.66 -20.80
C GLY A 282 5.93 -17.94 -21.96
N VAL A 283 7.23 -18.15 -21.69
CA VAL A 283 8.25 -18.32 -22.73
C VAL A 283 8.31 -19.74 -23.31
N SER A 284 8.01 -20.79 -22.53
CA SER A 284 7.90 -22.17 -23.02
C SER A 284 6.63 -22.86 -22.49
N VAL A 285 6.16 -23.88 -23.22
CA VAL A 285 4.98 -24.69 -22.85
C VAL A 285 5.35 -25.75 -21.79
N GLU A 286 6.63 -26.13 -21.71
CA GLU A 286 7.13 -27.13 -20.77
C GLU A 286 7.14 -26.64 -19.31
N ASN A 287 7.22 -25.32 -19.10
CA ASN A 287 7.17 -24.69 -17.76
C ASN A 287 5.73 -24.52 -17.20
N ASP A 288 4.69 -24.90 -17.95
CA ASP A 288 3.28 -24.76 -17.52
C ASP A 288 2.89 -25.68 -16.36
N GLN A 289 3.77 -26.60 -15.94
CA GLN A 289 3.55 -27.43 -14.75
C GLN A 289 3.75 -26.66 -13.43
N ASN A 290 4.34 -25.46 -13.46
CA ASN A 290 4.84 -24.75 -12.28
C ASN A 290 3.95 -23.59 -11.76
N ASN A 291 2.61 -23.71 -11.74
CA ASN A 291 1.73 -22.79 -10.99
C ASN A 291 2.02 -21.27 -11.16
N PHE A 292 2.09 -20.74 -12.39
CA PHE A 292 2.36 -19.30 -12.63
C PHE A 292 3.73 -18.77 -12.18
N VAL A 293 4.69 -19.65 -11.88
CA VAL A 293 6.02 -19.26 -11.41
C VAL A 293 6.93 -18.88 -12.59
N GLY A 294 7.57 -17.73 -12.48
CA GLY A 294 8.67 -17.28 -13.34
C GLY A 294 9.86 -16.79 -12.51
N THR A 295 10.95 -16.45 -13.18
CA THR A 295 12.23 -16.02 -12.58
C THR A 295 12.76 -14.71 -13.17
N GLY A 296 11.97 -14.02 -14.00
CA GLY A 296 12.29 -12.68 -14.51
C GLY A 296 12.16 -11.61 -13.42
N TYR A 297 12.56 -10.38 -13.73
CA TYR A 297 12.65 -9.28 -12.75
C TYR A 297 11.33 -8.97 -12.04
N ALA A 298 10.19 -9.08 -12.75
CA ALA A 298 8.86 -8.85 -12.21
C ALA A 298 8.20 -10.12 -11.64
N ASP A 299 8.89 -11.26 -11.64
CA ASP A 299 8.37 -12.52 -11.10
C ASP A 299 8.71 -12.66 -9.61
N GLY A 300 7.86 -13.36 -8.84
CA GLY A 300 8.06 -13.53 -7.39
C GLY A 300 9.36 -14.24 -7.02
N ASN A 301 9.82 -15.17 -7.87
CA ASN A 301 11.06 -15.92 -7.70
C ASN A 301 12.18 -15.37 -8.60
N PHE A 302 12.28 -14.05 -8.75
CA PHE A 302 13.35 -13.41 -9.53
C PHE A 302 14.72 -14.00 -9.21
N SER A 303 15.36 -14.54 -10.25
CA SER A 303 16.64 -15.22 -10.16
C SER A 303 17.32 -15.17 -11.53
N PHE A 304 18.50 -14.57 -11.58
CA PHE A 304 19.25 -14.39 -12.81
C PHE A 304 20.75 -14.48 -12.55
N ASP A 305 21.44 -15.38 -13.24
CA ASP A 305 22.89 -15.48 -13.10
C ASP A 305 23.59 -14.43 -13.97
N CYS A 306 24.42 -13.60 -13.33
CA CYS A 306 25.18 -12.58 -14.02
C CYS A 306 26.02 -13.19 -15.15
N LYS A 307 25.92 -12.63 -16.36
CA LYS A 307 26.63 -13.18 -17.53
C LYS A 307 28.15 -13.17 -17.36
N ALA A 308 28.68 -12.19 -16.63
CA ALA A 308 30.11 -12.00 -16.37
C ALA A 308 30.62 -12.81 -15.16
N CYS A 309 30.15 -12.53 -13.95
CA CYS A 309 30.69 -13.14 -12.72
C CYS A 309 29.90 -14.34 -12.18
N LYS A 310 28.80 -14.73 -12.83
CA LYS A 310 27.94 -15.88 -12.44
C LYS A 310 27.25 -15.78 -11.08
N ILE A 311 27.36 -14.65 -10.38
CA ILE A 311 26.58 -14.43 -9.16
C ILE A 311 25.09 -14.46 -9.48
N ASN A 312 24.31 -15.10 -8.60
CA ASN A 312 22.86 -15.11 -8.72
C ASN A 312 22.30 -13.76 -8.25
N ILE A 313 21.72 -13.01 -9.18
CA ILE A 313 21.03 -11.75 -8.93
C ILE A 313 19.57 -12.09 -8.61
N ASN A 314 19.13 -11.72 -7.40
CA ASN A 314 17.76 -11.85 -6.93
C ASN A 314 17.39 -10.61 -6.09
N HIS A 315 16.14 -10.50 -5.64
CA HIS A 315 15.69 -9.31 -4.91
C HIS A 315 16.48 -9.04 -3.62
N ASP A 316 16.89 -10.09 -2.90
CA ASP A 316 17.62 -9.93 -1.63
C ASP A 316 19.01 -9.33 -1.89
N VAL A 317 19.68 -9.77 -2.97
CA VAL A 317 20.95 -9.18 -3.43
C VAL A 317 20.78 -7.73 -3.89
N LEU A 318 19.66 -7.36 -4.53
CA LEU A 318 19.41 -5.96 -4.93
C LEU A 318 19.14 -5.05 -3.73
N CYS A 319 18.43 -5.55 -2.72
CA CYS A 319 18.22 -4.83 -1.47
C CYS A 319 19.56 -4.54 -0.77
N MET A 320 20.43 -5.55 -0.71
CA MET A 320 21.78 -5.41 -0.20
C MET A 320 22.59 -4.38 -0.99
N ASP A 321 22.59 -4.48 -2.33
CA ASP A 321 23.32 -3.54 -3.18
C ASP A 321 22.90 -2.10 -2.92
N ARG A 322 21.59 -1.86 -2.83
CA ARG A 322 21.03 -0.55 -2.51
C ARG A 322 21.51 -0.03 -1.16
N PHE A 323 21.59 -0.88 -0.13
CA PHE A 323 22.16 -0.49 1.18
C PHE A 323 23.62 -0.08 1.06
N LEU A 324 24.42 -0.87 0.33
CA LEU A 324 25.84 -0.61 0.17
C LEU A 324 26.09 0.68 -0.63
N GLU A 325 25.30 0.94 -1.67
CA GLU A 325 25.35 2.19 -2.44
C GLU A 325 25.02 3.41 -1.56
N ASP A 326 23.92 3.36 -0.80
CA ASP A 326 23.55 4.45 0.10
C ASP A 326 24.58 4.65 1.22
N CYS A 327 25.18 3.56 1.73
CA CYS A 327 26.27 3.62 2.70
C CYS A 327 27.54 4.25 2.11
N ALA A 328 27.89 3.91 0.87
CA ALA A 328 29.01 4.55 0.16
C ALA A 328 28.74 6.05 -0.03
N LEU A 329 27.54 6.44 -0.46
CA LEU A 329 27.14 7.83 -0.60
C LEU A 329 27.16 8.60 0.73
N LEU A 330 26.83 7.95 1.85
CA LEU A 330 26.99 8.53 3.17
C LEU A 330 28.47 8.83 3.49
N LEU A 331 29.37 7.88 3.19
CA LEU A 331 30.79 8.03 3.51
C LEU A 331 31.52 9.02 2.58
N GLU A 332 31.15 9.04 1.30
CA GLU A 332 31.81 9.83 0.27
C GLU A 332 31.24 11.25 0.15
N ASN A 333 29.91 11.35 0.22
CA ASN A 333 29.19 12.58 -0.09
C ASN A 333 28.39 13.12 1.10
N ASP A 334 28.46 12.52 2.28
CA ASP A 334 27.65 12.88 3.45
C ASP A 334 26.13 12.81 3.20
N THR A 335 25.68 11.99 2.26
CA THR A 335 24.25 11.80 1.97
C THR A 335 23.60 10.92 3.07
N PRO A 336 22.52 11.35 3.75
CA PRO A 336 21.91 10.57 4.81
C PRO A 336 21.33 9.24 4.31
N MET A 337 21.42 8.22 5.16
CA MET A 337 20.71 6.94 4.95
C MET A 337 19.20 7.14 5.04
N ARG A 338 18.45 6.38 4.25
CA ARG A 338 16.99 6.28 4.37
C ARG A 338 16.57 5.86 5.79
N GLY A 339 15.46 6.40 6.27
CA GLY A 339 14.93 6.23 7.61
C GLY A 339 15.54 7.14 8.68
N THR A 340 16.37 8.12 8.30
CA THR A 340 17.12 8.94 9.27
C THR A 340 16.88 10.45 9.15
N ILE A 341 15.93 10.88 8.33
CA ILE A 341 15.70 12.31 8.06
C ILE A 341 14.61 12.88 8.96
N LEU A 342 13.50 12.16 9.13
CA LEU A 342 12.34 12.61 9.91
C LEU A 342 12.38 12.15 11.35
N ASP A 343 11.90 12.98 12.29
CA ASP A 343 11.73 12.59 13.68
C ASP A 343 10.80 11.37 13.80
N ILE A 344 11.24 10.35 14.54
CA ILE A 344 10.58 9.04 14.56
C ILE A 344 9.16 9.14 15.15
N ALA A 345 9.00 9.95 16.21
CA ALA A 345 7.73 10.05 16.93
C ALA A 345 6.72 10.93 16.20
N THR A 346 7.18 12.05 15.64
CA THR A 346 6.31 13.08 15.06
C THR A 346 6.21 12.99 13.54
N GLY A 347 7.17 12.38 12.86
CA GLY A 347 7.28 12.40 11.39
C GLY A 347 7.65 13.78 10.83
N LEU A 348 8.06 14.72 11.68
CA LEU A 348 8.40 16.08 11.28
C LEU A 348 9.90 16.23 11.01
N PRO A 349 10.33 17.10 10.09
CA PRO A 349 11.74 17.41 9.86
C PRO A 349 12.29 18.34 10.94
N GLN A 350 12.20 17.95 12.22
CA GLN A 350 12.71 18.77 13.32
C GLN A 350 14.23 18.72 13.34
N LYS A 351 14.86 19.88 13.57
CA LYS A 351 16.31 20.00 13.79
C LYS A 351 16.75 18.95 14.81
N ALA A 352 17.73 18.14 14.44
CA ALA A 352 18.35 17.24 15.40
C ALA A 352 19.17 18.04 16.43
N GLU A 353 18.94 17.81 17.72
CA GLU A 353 19.68 18.49 18.79
C GLU A 353 21.20 18.23 18.63
N LYS A 354 22.02 19.29 18.71
CA LYS A 354 23.48 19.17 18.64
C LYS A 354 24.02 18.45 19.89
N PRO A 355 25.17 17.75 19.80
CA PRO A 355 25.79 17.04 20.92
C PRO A 355 26.10 17.92 22.15
N GLU A 356 26.14 19.23 21.95
CA GLU A 356 26.61 20.25 22.90
C GLU A 356 25.48 20.75 23.80
N ASP A 357 24.21 20.57 23.37
CA ASP A 357 23.05 21.23 23.99
C ASP A 357 22.17 20.33 24.87
N LYS A 358 22.40 19.01 24.94
CA LYS A 358 21.73 18.10 25.90
C LYS A 358 22.34 16.70 25.90
N ASP A 359 22.19 16.03 27.03
CA ASP A 359 22.58 14.63 27.32
C ASP A 359 21.92 13.54 26.44
N THR A 360 21.34 13.89 25.28
CA THR A 360 20.61 12.97 24.40
C THR A 360 20.89 13.26 22.94
N ARG A 361 21.84 12.54 22.33
CA ARG A 361 21.99 12.54 20.88
C ARG A 361 20.75 11.89 20.24
N ASP A 362 20.31 12.49 19.14
CA ASP A 362 19.15 12.05 18.37
C ASP A 362 19.44 10.71 17.64
N PRO A 363 18.57 9.68 17.74
CA PRO A 363 18.70 8.41 17.01
C PRO A 363 19.06 8.56 15.52
N ARG A 364 18.51 9.60 14.86
CA ARG A 364 18.69 9.89 13.43
C ARG A 364 20.13 10.23 13.07
N VAL A 365 20.75 11.08 13.89
CA VAL A 365 22.15 11.50 13.72
C VAL A 365 23.09 10.37 14.13
N LEU A 366 22.75 9.69 15.22
CA LEU A 366 23.57 8.60 15.78
C LEU A 366 23.80 7.45 14.79
N ALA A 367 22.75 7.01 14.07
CA ALA A 367 22.88 5.89 13.14
C ALA A 367 23.82 6.23 11.96
N ASN A 368 23.68 7.41 11.38
CA ASN A 368 24.61 7.90 10.35
C ASN A 368 26.03 8.06 10.90
N ASP A 369 26.19 8.61 12.10
CA ASP A 369 27.49 8.80 12.74
C ASP A 369 28.20 7.48 13.04
N TRP A 370 27.46 6.42 13.35
CA TRP A 370 28.04 5.09 13.57
C TRP A 370 28.57 4.47 12.29
N LEU A 371 27.81 4.59 11.19
CA LEU A 371 28.26 4.16 9.88
C LEU A 371 29.51 4.94 9.44
N LYS A 372 29.50 6.28 9.59
CA LYS A 372 30.66 7.15 9.35
C LYS A 372 31.85 6.82 10.26
N GLY A 373 31.58 6.44 11.51
CA GLY A 373 32.55 6.14 12.56
C GLY A 373 33.28 4.79 12.43
N GLY A 374 33.20 4.14 11.27
CA GLY A 374 33.98 2.95 10.92
C GLY A 374 33.14 1.71 10.60
N LEU A 375 31.89 1.63 11.08
CA LEU A 375 31.02 0.49 10.80
C LEU A 375 30.71 0.37 9.30
N GLY A 376 30.41 1.48 8.63
CA GLY A 376 30.13 1.50 7.19
C GLY A 376 31.34 1.01 6.37
N LYS A 377 32.55 1.47 6.71
CA LYS A 377 33.80 0.99 6.08
C LYS A 377 34.00 -0.50 6.28
N ARG A 378 33.76 -1.03 7.49
CA ARG A 378 33.83 -2.47 7.79
C ARG A 378 32.83 -3.27 6.95
N ILE A 379 31.59 -2.79 6.83
CA ILE A 379 30.56 -3.44 6.01
C ILE A 379 30.97 -3.47 4.53
N LEU A 380 31.40 -2.33 3.97
CA LEU A 380 31.85 -2.25 2.58
C LEU A 380 33.06 -3.16 2.30
N GLN A 381 34.03 -3.20 3.21
CA GLN A 381 35.20 -4.08 3.10
C GLN A 381 34.82 -5.56 3.12
N LEU A 382 33.93 -5.97 4.03
CA LEU A 382 33.45 -7.35 4.10
C LEU A 382 32.70 -7.76 2.83
N SER A 383 31.86 -6.85 2.29
CA SER A 383 31.17 -7.07 1.03
C SER A 383 32.13 -7.20 -0.16
N GLY A 384 33.23 -6.44 -0.19
CA GLY A 384 34.22 -6.50 -1.27
C GLY A 384 35.18 -7.69 -1.18
N SER A 385 35.31 -8.32 -0.01
CA SER A 385 36.27 -9.40 0.24
C SER A 385 35.71 -10.81 -0.02
N SER A 386 34.39 -10.96 -0.11
CA SER A 386 33.73 -12.24 -0.37
C SER A 386 33.28 -12.36 -1.83
N PRO A 387 33.43 -13.53 -2.47
CA PRO A 387 32.79 -13.79 -3.76
C PRO A 387 31.26 -13.95 -3.65
N SER A 388 30.72 -14.20 -2.45
CA SER A 388 29.28 -14.26 -2.19
C SER A 388 28.71 -12.91 -1.76
N PRO A 389 27.47 -12.54 -2.15
CA PRO A 389 26.81 -11.36 -1.62
C PRO A 389 26.71 -11.43 -0.09
N LEU A 390 26.83 -10.28 0.57
CA LEU A 390 26.46 -10.17 1.97
C LEU A 390 24.92 -10.32 2.09
N GLU A 391 24.44 -10.90 3.17
CA GLU A 391 23.01 -10.96 3.49
C GLU A 391 22.61 -9.86 4.47
N MET A 392 21.36 -9.38 4.38
CA MET A 392 20.87 -8.30 5.27
C MET A 392 20.95 -8.68 6.75
N GLU A 393 20.72 -9.96 7.07
CA GLU A 393 20.87 -10.50 8.43
C GLU A 393 22.30 -10.33 8.95
N ARG A 394 23.32 -10.48 8.09
CA ARG A 394 24.71 -10.28 8.50
C ARG A 394 25.00 -8.82 8.83
N ILE A 395 24.38 -7.85 8.15
CA ILE A 395 24.49 -6.43 8.52
C ILE A 395 23.88 -6.20 9.89
N GLN A 396 22.71 -6.79 10.16
CA GLN A 396 22.09 -6.73 11.48
C GLN A 396 23.04 -7.28 12.55
N THR A 397 23.65 -8.44 12.33
CA THR A 397 24.65 -8.99 13.28
C THR A 397 25.84 -8.04 13.45
N LEU A 398 26.35 -7.41 12.38
CA LEU A 398 27.48 -6.47 12.47
C LEU A 398 27.12 -5.20 13.26
N ILE A 399 25.89 -4.72 13.13
CA ILE A 399 25.35 -3.62 13.94
C ILE A 399 25.32 -4.04 15.41
N GLU A 400 24.78 -5.22 15.71
CA GLU A 400 24.69 -5.78 17.07
C GLU A 400 26.07 -6.05 17.69
N GLU A 401 27.03 -6.58 16.92
CA GLU A 401 28.43 -6.77 17.34
C GLU A 401 29.09 -5.41 17.66
N ASN A 402 28.89 -4.40 16.82
CA ASN A 402 29.41 -3.05 17.06
C ASN A 402 28.76 -2.40 18.28
N GLU A 403 27.49 -2.67 18.54
CA GLU A 403 26.80 -2.25 19.78
C GLU A 403 27.42 -2.90 21.01
N ALA A 404 27.56 -4.23 21.00
CA ALA A 404 28.11 -4.99 22.11
C ALA A 404 29.55 -4.56 22.43
N GLY A 405 30.44 -4.46 21.43
CA GLY A 405 31.83 -4.03 21.65
C GLY A 405 31.95 -2.61 22.22
N ARG A 406 31.01 -1.71 21.87
CA ARG A 406 30.96 -0.36 22.45
C ARG A 406 30.44 -0.36 23.89
N GLN A 407 29.53 -1.26 24.25
CA GLN A 407 29.08 -1.46 25.63
C GLN A 407 30.21 -2.04 26.50
N GLU A 408 30.99 -3.01 26.00
CA GLU A 408 32.15 -3.56 26.71
C GLU A 408 33.27 -2.52 26.89
N SER A 409 33.54 -1.70 25.87
CA SER A 409 34.47 -0.57 25.97
C SER A 409 34.01 0.49 26.99
N MET A 410 32.70 0.60 27.26
CA MET A 410 32.18 1.45 28.33
C MET A 410 32.47 0.85 29.70
N GLN A 411 32.13 -0.41 29.93
CA GLN A 411 32.31 -1.09 31.23
C GLN A 411 33.78 -1.13 31.68
N SER A 412 34.71 -1.09 30.73
CA SER A 412 36.15 -1.02 30.99
C SER A 412 36.67 0.39 31.31
N LYS A 413 35.90 1.44 31.00
CA LYS A 413 36.21 2.83 31.41
C LYS A 413 35.65 3.05 32.81
N LYS A 414 36.47 3.52 33.77
CA LYS A 414 36.03 3.90 35.13
C LYS A 414 35.16 5.18 35.10
N LEU A 415 33.98 5.09 34.48
CA LEU A 415 33.03 6.18 34.37
C LEU A 415 32.23 6.32 35.67
N ARG A 416 31.67 7.51 35.91
CA ARG A 416 30.71 7.69 37.01
C ARG A 416 29.36 7.08 36.61
N PHE A 417 28.61 6.55 37.57
CA PHE A 417 27.28 5.92 37.32
C PHE A 417 26.34 6.78 36.45
N LYS A 418 26.31 8.10 36.65
CA LYS A 418 25.51 9.02 35.81
C LYS A 418 25.97 9.08 34.36
N GLU A 419 27.27 8.94 34.09
CA GLU A 419 27.87 8.93 32.75
C GLU A 419 27.59 7.58 32.06
N GLU A 420 27.62 6.47 32.79
CA GLU A 420 27.26 5.13 32.29
C GLU A 420 25.80 5.05 31.85
N VAL A 421 24.84 5.44 32.70
CA VAL A 421 23.40 5.42 32.39
C VAL A 421 23.07 6.26 31.16
N LYS A 422 23.71 7.44 31.02
CA LYS A 422 23.55 8.30 29.84
C LYS A 422 24.06 7.62 28.57
N LEU A 423 25.25 7.01 28.64
CA LEU A 423 25.86 6.38 27.49
C LEU A 423 25.09 5.11 27.07
N GLU A 424 24.53 4.35 28.01
CA GLU A 424 23.64 3.21 27.72
C GLU A 424 22.35 3.63 27.00
N ALA A 425 21.73 4.73 27.45
CA ALA A 425 20.55 5.28 26.77
C ALA A 425 20.85 5.75 25.33
N LEU A 426 22.04 6.30 25.10
CA LEU A 426 22.52 6.67 23.76
C LEU A 426 22.71 5.44 22.85
N TYR A 427 23.24 4.34 23.38
CA TYR A 427 23.38 3.08 22.62
C TYR A 427 22.02 2.50 22.23
N LYS A 428 21.06 2.44 23.16
CA LYS A 428 19.69 1.98 22.85
C LYS A 428 19.02 2.82 21.76
N LYS A 429 19.19 4.15 21.81
CA LYS A 429 18.67 5.09 20.79
C LYS A 429 19.31 4.87 19.42
N SER A 430 20.62 4.64 19.37
CA SER A 430 21.34 4.37 18.12
C SER A 430 20.91 3.05 17.49
N SER A 431 20.69 2.02 18.31
CA SER A 431 20.18 0.70 17.88
C SER A 431 18.82 0.80 17.21
N ILE A 432 17.92 1.63 17.75
CA ILE A 432 16.64 1.95 17.13
C ILE A 432 16.85 2.59 15.75
N GLY A 433 17.75 3.56 15.64
CA GLY A 433 18.07 4.21 14.35
C GLY A 433 18.62 3.23 13.31
N CYS A 434 19.55 2.36 13.70
CA CYS A 434 20.10 1.33 12.81
C CYS A 434 19.05 0.31 12.37
N ARG A 435 18.14 -0.09 13.27
CA ARG A 435 17.00 -0.96 12.92
C ARG A 435 16.07 -0.29 11.92
N ILE A 436 15.74 1.00 12.13
CA ILE A 436 14.93 1.77 11.19
C ILE A 436 15.59 1.82 9.81
N ILE A 437 16.91 2.05 9.73
CA ILE A 437 17.65 1.96 8.47
C ILE A 437 17.39 0.59 7.83
N LEU A 438 17.65 -0.52 8.53
CA LEU A 438 17.49 -1.87 7.98
C LEU A 438 16.09 -2.13 7.40
N LEU A 439 15.03 -1.70 8.11
CA LEU A 439 13.64 -1.83 7.64
C LEU A 439 13.40 -1.12 6.29
N LYS A 440 14.15 -0.05 5.97
CA LYS A 440 14.02 0.65 4.67
C LYS A 440 14.67 -0.06 3.49
N TYR A 441 15.56 -1.02 3.74
CA TYR A 441 16.21 -1.82 2.69
C TYR A 441 15.70 -3.25 2.68
N GLN A 442 15.12 -3.73 3.78
CA GLN A 442 14.53 -5.06 3.84
C GLN A 442 13.37 -5.14 2.85
N ASN A 443 13.48 -6.08 1.89
CA ASN A 443 12.54 -6.18 0.78
C ASN A 443 12.33 -4.83 0.05
N ASN A 444 13.36 -4.00 -0.15
CA ASN A 444 13.24 -2.79 -0.95
C ASN A 444 14.57 -2.42 -1.64
N GLY A 445 14.73 -2.88 -2.88
CA GLY A 445 15.86 -2.54 -3.75
C GLY A 445 15.71 -1.21 -4.50
N SER A 446 14.53 -0.58 -4.42
CA SER A 446 14.27 0.70 -5.08
C SER A 446 15.04 1.84 -4.40
N PRO A 447 15.23 2.99 -5.06
CA PRO A 447 15.87 4.17 -4.45
C PRO A 447 14.98 4.93 -3.44
N PHE A 448 13.71 4.54 -3.29
CA PHE A 448 12.70 5.24 -2.47
C PHE A 448 12.51 4.59 -1.11
N CYS A 449 12.06 5.33 -0.10
CA CYS A 449 11.75 4.78 1.24
C CYS A 449 10.60 3.76 1.21
N LEU A 450 9.72 3.83 0.21
CA LEU A 450 8.58 2.95 0.02
C LEU A 450 8.86 1.90 -1.07
N ALA A 451 8.49 0.63 -0.83
CA ALA A 451 8.45 -0.39 -1.87
C ALA A 451 7.23 -0.14 -2.80
N LEU A 452 7.45 0.63 -3.87
CA LEU A 452 6.41 1.21 -4.71
C LEU A 452 5.54 0.18 -5.43
N GLU A 453 6.09 -0.95 -5.87
CA GLU A 453 5.32 -2.01 -6.53
C GLU A 453 4.23 -2.53 -5.59
N GLY A 454 4.61 -2.86 -4.34
CA GLY A 454 3.67 -3.31 -3.33
C GLY A 454 2.62 -2.26 -2.98
N ALA A 455 3.02 -0.99 -2.92
CA ALA A 455 2.12 0.12 -2.60
C ALA A 455 1.04 0.28 -3.68
N VAL A 456 1.43 0.28 -4.96
CA VAL A 456 0.50 0.35 -6.09
C VAL A 456 -0.51 -0.80 -6.07
N LEU A 457 -0.06 -2.02 -5.76
CA LEU A 457 -0.93 -3.19 -5.70
C LEU A 457 -1.95 -3.11 -4.56
N ARG A 458 -1.53 -2.66 -3.37
CA ARG A 458 -2.44 -2.41 -2.25
C ARG A 458 -3.46 -1.33 -2.60
N GLN A 459 -3.01 -0.19 -3.16
CA GLN A 459 -3.90 0.87 -3.62
C GLN A 459 -4.89 0.41 -4.71
N GLY A 460 -4.54 -0.63 -5.47
CA GLY A 460 -5.45 -1.31 -6.39
C GLY A 460 -6.75 -1.82 -5.73
N ILE A 461 -6.69 -2.25 -4.47
CA ILE A 461 -7.89 -2.68 -3.71
C ILE A 461 -8.81 -1.47 -3.45
N PHE A 462 -8.23 -0.33 -3.06
CA PHE A 462 -8.98 0.90 -2.83
C PHE A 462 -9.61 1.42 -4.13
N ILE A 463 -8.87 1.38 -5.24
CA ILE A 463 -9.37 1.76 -6.58
C ILE A 463 -10.56 0.88 -7.00
N ASP A 464 -10.46 -0.44 -6.83
CA ASP A 464 -11.54 -1.37 -7.15
C ASP A 464 -12.79 -1.09 -6.27
N ASP A 465 -12.60 -0.76 -5.00
CA ASP A 465 -13.69 -0.40 -4.09
C ASP A 465 -14.34 0.96 -4.46
N MET A 466 -13.55 1.98 -4.82
CA MET A 466 -14.05 3.29 -5.26
C MET A 466 -14.84 3.22 -6.57
N THR A 467 -14.33 2.49 -7.55
CA THR A 467 -15.02 2.31 -8.84
C THR A 467 -16.30 1.48 -8.71
N ARG A 468 -16.31 0.48 -7.83
CA ARG A 468 -17.52 -0.31 -7.54
C ARG A 468 -18.61 0.53 -6.85
N LEU A 469 -18.23 1.47 -5.98
CA LEU A 469 -19.16 2.40 -5.33
C LEU A 469 -19.76 3.41 -6.32
N ASP A 470 -19.01 3.74 -7.36
CA ASP A 470 -19.45 4.53 -8.51
C ASP A 470 -20.04 5.90 -8.11
N TRP A 471 -19.44 6.55 -7.11
CA TRP A 471 -19.92 7.84 -6.59
C TRP A 471 -19.85 8.97 -7.60
N ILE A 472 -18.94 8.89 -8.58
CA ILE A 472 -18.77 9.93 -9.60
C ILE A 472 -20.02 10.05 -10.49
N HIS A 473 -20.71 8.94 -10.76
CA HIS A 473 -21.93 8.90 -11.58
C HIS A 473 -23.22 9.16 -10.78
N GLN A 474 -23.14 9.31 -9.46
CA GLN A 474 -24.33 9.59 -8.65
C GLN A 474 -24.84 11.02 -8.91
N PRO A 475 -26.16 11.24 -9.08
CA PRO A 475 -26.71 12.59 -9.27
C PRO A 475 -26.38 13.54 -8.12
N SER A 476 -26.17 13.02 -6.91
CA SER A 476 -25.82 13.75 -5.70
C SER A 476 -24.32 13.74 -5.38
N ASN A 477 -23.45 13.47 -6.36
CA ASN A 477 -22.01 13.28 -6.16
C ASN A 477 -21.35 14.42 -5.35
N THR A 478 -21.68 15.68 -5.62
CA THR A 478 -21.15 16.85 -4.90
C THR A 478 -21.55 16.80 -3.42
N GLY A 479 -22.83 16.54 -3.13
CA GLY A 479 -23.30 16.38 -1.74
C GLY A 479 -22.75 15.13 -1.04
N ILE A 480 -22.40 14.07 -1.79
CA ILE A 480 -21.65 12.93 -1.23
C ILE A 480 -20.24 13.38 -0.83
N MET A 481 -19.55 14.14 -1.68
CA MET A 481 -18.21 14.66 -1.36
C MET A 481 -18.21 15.59 -0.14
N GLU A 482 -19.20 16.49 -0.03
CA GLU A 482 -19.33 17.39 1.12
C GLU A 482 -19.53 16.62 2.44
N LYS A 483 -20.35 15.56 2.42
CA LYS A 483 -20.58 14.70 3.58
C LYS A 483 -19.32 13.93 3.99
N LEU A 484 -18.57 13.37 3.03
CA LEU A 484 -17.34 12.65 3.36
C LEU A 484 -16.24 13.58 3.86
N ILE A 485 -16.17 14.83 3.39
CA ILE A 485 -15.22 15.84 3.91
C ILE A 485 -15.58 16.18 5.36
N THR A 486 -16.87 16.29 5.67
CA THR A 486 -17.34 16.47 7.05
C THR A 486 -16.91 15.30 7.95
N LYS A 487 -17.07 14.05 7.48
CA LYS A 487 -16.62 12.86 8.22
C LYS A 487 -15.09 12.82 8.37
N TYR A 488 -14.35 13.25 7.36
CA TYR A 488 -12.89 13.36 7.38
C TYR A 488 -12.39 14.34 8.44
N ASN A 489 -12.99 15.53 8.54
CA ASN A 489 -12.65 16.49 9.59
C ASN A 489 -12.93 15.92 10.98
N ARG A 490 -14.10 15.28 11.16
CA ARG A 490 -14.45 14.59 12.42
C ARG A 490 -13.49 13.44 12.76
N PHE A 491 -12.95 12.76 11.75
CA PHE A 491 -11.95 11.69 11.90
C PHE A 491 -10.60 12.26 12.37
N PHE A 492 -10.17 13.40 11.82
CA PHE A 492 -8.99 14.13 12.30
C PHE A 492 -9.14 14.60 13.74
N ASP A 493 -10.31 15.08 14.15
CA ASP A 493 -10.58 15.41 15.55
C ASP A 493 -10.43 14.19 16.47
N ILE A 494 -10.82 12.99 16.01
CA ILE A 494 -10.63 11.75 16.78
C ILE A 494 -9.13 11.43 16.91
N ILE A 495 -8.35 11.54 15.83
CA ILE A 495 -6.89 11.31 15.87
C ILE A 495 -6.24 12.28 16.86
N LYS A 496 -6.55 13.57 16.75
CA LYS A 496 -6.05 14.64 17.62
C LYS A 496 -6.29 14.36 19.10
N GLU A 497 -7.50 13.93 19.45
CA GLU A 497 -7.87 13.67 20.84
C GLU A 497 -7.36 12.33 21.40
N ASN A 498 -6.84 11.45 20.55
CA ASN A 498 -6.45 10.09 20.93
C ASN A 498 -5.12 9.71 20.23
N PRO A 499 -4.01 10.43 20.50
CA PRO A 499 -2.77 10.37 19.71
C PRO A 499 -2.01 9.03 19.78
N GLU A 500 -2.38 8.13 20.70
CA GLU A 500 -1.80 6.78 20.84
C GLU A 500 -2.69 5.67 20.24
N SER A 501 -3.87 6.02 19.75
CA SER A 501 -4.84 5.04 19.22
C SER A 501 -4.80 4.97 17.70
N LEU A 502 -4.90 3.75 17.15
CA LEU A 502 -5.04 3.55 15.71
C LEU A 502 -6.48 3.86 15.26
N ALA A 503 -6.67 5.01 14.64
CA ALA A 503 -7.90 5.34 13.92
C ALA A 503 -7.89 4.70 12.53
N VAL A 504 -8.99 4.03 12.15
CA VAL A 504 -9.11 3.34 10.85
C VAL A 504 -10.27 3.93 10.05
N PRO A 505 -10.03 4.45 8.83
CA PRO A 505 -11.05 5.13 8.05
C PRO A 505 -12.05 4.16 7.41
N THR A 506 -13.27 4.64 7.18
CA THR A 506 -14.16 4.06 6.16
C THR A 506 -13.77 4.59 4.77
N LEU A 507 -14.17 3.89 3.71
CA LEU A 507 -13.85 4.23 2.31
C LEU A 507 -14.15 5.69 1.92
N ASP A 508 -15.20 6.29 2.46
CA ASP A 508 -15.57 7.70 2.23
C ASP A 508 -14.59 8.67 2.90
N ILE A 509 -14.25 8.44 4.16
CA ILE A 509 -13.23 9.21 4.90
C ILE A 509 -11.87 9.08 4.22
N ASP A 510 -11.53 7.87 3.79
CA ASP A 510 -10.24 7.58 3.20
C ASP A 510 -10.08 8.22 1.82
N LEU A 511 -11.16 8.35 1.04
CA LEU A 511 -11.13 9.14 -0.21
C LEU A 511 -10.77 10.60 0.05
N ALA A 512 -11.37 11.25 1.06
CA ALA A 512 -10.98 12.61 1.44
C ALA A 512 -9.55 12.68 1.97
N TRP A 513 -9.14 11.69 2.78
CA TRP A 513 -7.79 11.64 3.32
C TRP A 513 -6.74 11.48 2.22
N HIS A 514 -6.90 10.51 1.32
CA HIS A 514 -6.06 10.34 0.13
C HIS A 514 -6.02 11.61 -0.72
N THR A 515 -7.17 12.26 -0.93
CA THR A 515 -7.22 13.53 -1.68
C THR A 515 -6.37 14.62 -1.00
N HIS A 516 -6.37 14.68 0.34
CA HIS A 516 -5.51 15.61 1.08
C HIS A 516 -4.03 15.23 0.98
N LEU A 517 -3.69 13.94 1.11
CA LEU A 517 -2.31 13.42 1.00
C LEU A 517 -1.67 13.77 -0.34
N LEU A 518 -2.48 13.80 -1.41
CA LEU A 518 -2.06 14.23 -2.74
C LEU A 518 -1.80 15.74 -2.87
N SER A 519 -1.97 16.49 -1.77
CA SER A 519 -1.52 17.88 -1.59
C SER A 519 -0.53 17.97 -0.41
N PRO A 520 0.68 17.38 -0.53
CA PRO A 520 1.55 17.03 0.60
C PRO A 520 1.90 18.22 1.51
N TYR A 521 2.23 19.37 0.92
CA TYR A 521 2.47 20.60 1.69
C TYR A 521 1.25 21.03 2.51
N SER A 522 0.04 20.99 1.93
CA SER A 522 -1.21 21.34 2.62
C SER A 522 -1.49 20.36 3.76
N TYR A 523 -1.39 19.06 3.45
CA TYR A 523 -1.59 17.99 4.43
C TYR A 523 -0.63 18.11 5.61
N TYR A 524 0.66 18.35 5.35
CA TYR A 524 1.66 18.55 6.39
C TYR A 524 1.28 19.71 7.32
N ARG A 525 0.88 20.86 6.75
CA ARG A 525 0.48 22.02 7.56
C ARG A 525 -0.76 21.74 8.39
N HIS A 526 -1.77 21.11 7.80
CA HIS A 526 -3.00 20.73 8.48
C HIS A 526 -2.71 19.77 9.64
N SER A 527 -2.01 18.68 9.34
CA SER A 527 -1.65 17.63 10.30
C SER A 527 -0.81 18.19 11.45
N ASN A 528 0.26 18.93 11.15
CA ASN A 528 1.15 19.48 12.14
C ASN A 528 0.41 20.50 13.03
N LYS A 529 -0.38 21.39 12.44
CA LYS A 529 -1.17 22.38 13.20
C LYS A 529 -2.18 21.75 14.16
N LEU A 530 -2.77 20.62 13.80
CA LEU A 530 -3.79 19.97 14.62
C LEU A 530 -3.23 19.00 15.66
N THR A 531 -2.10 18.35 15.36
CA THR A 531 -1.63 17.17 16.11
C THR A 531 -0.17 17.24 16.57
N ASP A 532 0.57 18.28 16.20
CA ASP A 532 2.04 18.40 16.38
C ASP A 532 2.83 17.25 15.74
N LYS A 533 2.21 16.57 14.77
CA LYS A 533 2.77 15.43 14.03
C LYS A 533 2.40 15.52 12.56
N LEU A 534 3.22 14.92 11.71
CA LEU A 534 2.78 14.44 10.40
C LEU A 534 2.12 13.07 10.62
N ILE A 535 0.79 13.06 10.67
CA ILE A 535 0.00 11.85 10.77
C ILE A 535 0.29 11.02 9.53
N ASP A 536 0.61 9.75 9.75
CA ASP A 536 0.95 8.85 8.67
C ASP A 536 -0.28 8.12 8.14
N HIS A 537 -0.23 7.75 6.87
CA HIS A 537 -1.15 6.80 6.26
C HIS A 537 -0.35 5.52 6.02
N VAL A 538 -0.21 4.75 7.10
CA VAL A 538 0.70 3.60 7.16
C VAL A 538 0.27 2.58 6.13
N ASP A 539 1.11 2.37 5.13
CA ASP A 539 0.88 1.53 3.95
C ASP A 539 0.65 0.04 4.30
N LYS A 540 1.14 -0.42 5.46
CA LYS A 540 1.10 -1.81 5.93
C LYS A 540 0.71 -1.90 7.41
N ILE A 541 -0.46 -2.48 7.71
CA ILE A 541 -0.97 -2.67 9.09
C ILE A 541 -1.49 -4.10 9.26
N ASP A 542 -1.03 -4.80 10.30
CA ASP A 542 -1.47 -6.16 10.56
C ASP A 542 -3.00 -6.27 10.74
N GLU A 543 -3.61 -7.29 10.15
CA GLU A 543 -5.07 -7.45 10.06
C GLU A 543 -5.77 -7.45 11.44
N VAL A 544 -5.08 -7.89 12.50
CA VAL A 544 -5.63 -7.98 13.86
C VAL A 544 -5.69 -6.60 14.50
N ARG A 545 -4.59 -5.83 14.46
CA ARG A 545 -4.53 -4.45 14.92
C ARG A 545 -5.45 -3.58 14.08
N PHE A 546 -5.47 -3.77 12.76
CA PHE A 546 -6.35 -3.07 11.84
C PHE A 546 -7.82 -3.26 12.21
N GLY A 547 -8.25 -4.52 12.38
CA GLY A 547 -9.63 -4.85 12.78
C GLY A 547 -10.02 -4.31 14.16
N LYS A 548 -9.09 -4.31 15.13
CA LYS A 548 -9.30 -3.70 16.46
C LYS A 548 -9.37 -2.16 16.39
N GLY A 549 -8.52 -1.53 15.58
CA GLY A 549 -8.52 -0.09 15.34
C GLY A 549 -9.84 0.37 14.72
N PHE A 550 -10.39 -0.38 13.77
CA PHE A 550 -11.70 -0.09 13.19
C PHE A 550 -12.83 -0.20 14.21
N GLU A 551 -12.85 -1.26 15.04
CA GLU A 551 -13.83 -1.39 16.13
C GLU A 551 -13.76 -0.22 17.12
N TRP A 552 -12.53 0.15 17.52
CA TRP A 552 -12.29 1.29 18.40
C TRP A 552 -12.77 2.61 17.76
N THR A 553 -12.47 2.82 16.49
CA THR A 553 -12.87 4.05 15.75
C THR A 553 -14.39 4.17 15.67
N ASN A 554 -15.09 3.06 15.34
CA ASN A 554 -16.56 3.03 15.33
C ASN A 554 -17.14 3.44 16.69
N LYS A 555 -16.59 2.88 17.78
CA LYS A 555 -17.02 3.19 19.14
C LYS A 555 -16.79 4.67 19.47
N LYS A 556 -15.60 5.19 19.20
CA LYS A 556 -15.23 6.58 19.53
C LYS A 556 -16.08 7.58 18.73
N TYR A 557 -16.26 7.34 17.44
CA TYR A 557 -17.08 8.18 16.57
C TYR A 557 -18.54 8.23 17.02
N GLN A 558 -19.17 7.08 17.27
CA GLN A 558 -20.56 7.02 17.76
C GLN A 558 -20.70 7.72 19.12
N SER A 559 -19.75 7.52 20.03
CA SER A 559 -19.79 8.17 21.35
C SER A 559 -19.70 9.68 21.26
N LYS A 560 -18.89 10.19 20.32
CA LYS A 560 -18.61 11.62 20.19
C LYS A 560 -19.67 12.37 19.39
N TYR A 561 -20.14 11.80 18.29
CA TYR A 561 -21.01 12.49 17.35
C TYR A 561 -22.47 12.00 17.37
N GLY A 562 -22.78 10.92 18.09
CA GLY A 562 -24.13 10.36 18.14
C GLY A 562 -24.61 9.74 16.82
N GLU A 563 -23.70 9.53 15.87
CA GLU A 563 -23.97 9.05 14.52
C GLU A 563 -23.23 7.74 14.23
N ILE A 564 -23.79 6.92 13.33
CA ILE A 564 -23.16 5.68 12.88
C ILE A 564 -21.91 5.99 12.04
N TYR A 565 -20.80 5.35 12.35
CA TYR A 565 -19.54 5.55 11.64
C TYR A 565 -19.52 4.87 10.25
N SER A 566 -19.81 3.57 10.21
CA SER A 566 -19.97 2.78 8.99
C SER A 566 -21.45 2.48 8.78
N GLU A 567 -22.06 3.05 7.73
CA GLU A 567 -23.47 2.85 7.38
C GLU A 567 -23.70 1.57 6.57
N CYS A 568 -22.64 0.88 6.16
CA CYS A 568 -22.73 -0.34 5.37
C CYS A 568 -23.46 -1.47 6.11
N SER A 569 -24.42 -2.11 5.43
CA SER A 569 -25.25 -3.22 5.95
C SER A 569 -24.65 -4.62 5.74
N CYS A 570 -23.35 -4.72 5.46
CA CYS A 570 -22.71 -6.03 5.31
C CYS A 570 -22.57 -6.77 6.65
N TRP A 571 -22.41 -8.10 6.61
CA TRP A 571 -22.33 -8.92 7.82
C TRP A 571 -21.26 -8.44 8.81
N TYR A 572 -20.10 -7.99 8.31
CA TYR A 572 -19.00 -7.51 9.14
C TYR A 572 -19.34 -6.22 9.87
N CYS A 573 -19.86 -5.21 9.15
CA CYS A 573 -20.21 -3.92 9.75
C CYS A 573 -21.40 -4.04 10.72
N GLU A 574 -22.42 -4.82 10.37
CA GLU A 574 -23.56 -5.15 11.24
C GLU A 574 -23.12 -5.91 12.50
N THR A 575 -22.17 -6.84 12.36
CA THR A 575 -21.58 -7.56 13.49
C THR A 575 -20.87 -6.61 14.44
N LEU A 576 -20.04 -5.71 13.92
CA LEU A 576 -19.36 -4.71 14.74
C LEU A 576 -20.33 -3.79 15.45
N ARG A 577 -21.36 -3.25 14.77
CA ARG A 577 -22.41 -2.46 15.40
C ARG A 577 -23.09 -3.23 16.53
N THR A 578 -23.46 -4.50 16.28
CA THR A 578 -24.05 -5.37 17.30
C THR A 578 -23.14 -5.57 18.51
N MET A 579 -21.84 -5.78 18.28
CA MET A 579 -20.85 -5.93 19.36
C MET A 579 -20.73 -4.67 20.21
N LEU A 580 -20.86 -3.48 19.64
CA LEU A 580 -20.85 -2.20 20.38
C LEU A 580 -22.09 -2.02 21.27
N THR A 581 -23.23 -2.61 20.91
CA THR A 581 -24.45 -2.56 21.74
C THR A 581 -24.39 -3.44 22.99
N THR A 582 -23.48 -4.42 23.02
CA THR A 582 -23.31 -5.33 24.16
C THR A 582 -22.29 -4.78 25.15
N SER A 583 -22.65 -3.70 25.86
CA SER A 583 -21.85 -3.17 26.98
C SER A 583 -22.30 -3.75 28.33
N LEU A 584 -21.43 -3.66 29.35
CA LEU A 584 -21.70 -4.06 30.74
C LEU A 584 -22.99 -3.44 31.32
N GLY A 585 -23.44 -2.28 30.83
CA GLY A 585 -24.68 -1.64 31.24
C GLY A 585 -25.96 -2.43 30.92
N LYS A 586 -25.93 -3.27 29.88
CA LYS A 586 -27.06 -4.16 29.53
C LYS A 586 -27.24 -5.30 30.53
N LEU A 587 -26.16 -5.68 31.23
CA LEU A 587 -26.19 -6.61 32.36
C LEU A 587 -26.86 -5.99 33.60
N LEU A 588 -26.93 -4.65 33.66
CA LEU A 588 -27.55 -3.86 34.73
C LEU A 588 -28.91 -3.26 34.33
N GLY A 589 -29.47 -3.64 33.18
CA GLY A 589 -30.78 -3.17 32.71
C GLY A 589 -30.82 -1.74 32.16
N LEU A 590 -29.67 -1.10 31.94
CA LEU A 590 -29.62 0.26 31.38
C LEU A 590 -29.54 0.24 29.84
N PRO A 591 -30.19 1.20 29.15
CA PRO A 591 -30.07 1.37 27.71
C PRO A 591 -28.61 1.60 27.30
N SER A 592 -28.14 0.91 26.27
CA SER A 592 -26.84 1.22 25.67
C SER A 592 -27.03 2.38 24.69
N THR A 593 -26.33 3.49 24.89
CA THR A 593 -26.32 4.65 23.96
C THR A 593 -26.03 4.22 22.52
N HIS A 594 -25.06 3.33 22.32
CA HIS A 594 -24.75 2.73 21.00
C HIS A 594 -25.92 1.93 20.42
N GLY A 595 -26.69 1.23 21.26
CA GLY A 595 -27.87 0.48 20.84
C GLY A 595 -29.03 1.37 20.41
N GLU A 596 -29.23 2.50 21.08
CA GLU A 596 -30.24 3.50 20.68
C GLU A 596 -29.89 4.15 19.34
N ILE A 597 -28.61 4.50 19.13
CA ILE A 597 -28.12 5.07 17.86
C ILE A 597 -28.34 4.05 16.72
N ASP A 598 -27.97 2.79 16.94
CA ASP A 598 -28.17 1.71 15.97
C ASP A 598 -29.67 1.47 15.69
N GLU A 599 -30.52 1.54 16.71
CA GLU A 599 -31.97 1.39 16.55
C GLU A 599 -32.59 2.51 15.72
N LYS A 600 -32.24 3.77 16.03
CA LYS A 600 -32.63 4.93 15.24
C LYS A 600 -32.16 4.82 13.79
N PHE A 601 -30.94 4.33 13.55
CA PHE A 601 -30.43 4.11 12.20
C PHE A 601 -31.28 3.09 11.42
N HIS A 602 -31.64 1.96 12.04
CA HIS A 602 -32.52 0.98 11.41
C HIS A 602 -33.96 1.49 11.20
N GLU A 603 -34.49 2.29 12.13
CA GLU A 603 -35.84 2.87 12.07
C GLU A 603 -35.96 3.97 11.01
N SER A 604 -34.87 4.70 10.75
CA SER A 604 -34.82 5.78 9.75
C SER A 604 -35.08 5.31 8.31
N GLY A 605 -34.99 4.00 8.05
CA GLY A 605 -35.07 3.42 6.71
C GLY A 605 -33.81 3.59 5.86
N LEU A 606 -32.80 4.33 6.35
CA LEU A 606 -31.52 4.56 5.65
C LEU A 606 -30.76 3.25 5.34
N VAL A 607 -30.93 2.20 6.14
CA VAL A 607 -30.34 0.88 5.89
C VAL A 607 -30.72 0.32 4.51
N LYS A 608 -31.94 0.59 4.02
CA LYS A 608 -32.37 0.15 2.69
C LYS A 608 -31.69 0.94 1.56
N ALA A 609 -31.28 2.18 1.84
CA ALA A 609 -30.52 3.02 0.92
C ALA A 609 -29.01 2.71 0.93
N CYS A 610 -28.53 1.99 1.96
CA CYS A 610 -27.12 1.64 2.16
C CYS A 610 -26.88 0.11 2.05
N PRO A 611 -27.07 -0.51 0.86
CA PRO A 611 -26.79 -1.93 0.69
C PRO A 611 -25.28 -2.21 0.74
N ALA A 612 -24.90 -3.43 1.15
CA ALA A 612 -23.51 -3.85 1.34
C ALA A 612 -22.59 -3.62 0.12
N ASN A 613 -23.14 -3.72 -1.09
CA ASN A 613 -22.39 -3.55 -2.34
C ASN A 613 -22.27 -2.10 -2.82
N ARG A 614 -22.95 -1.13 -2.18
CA ARG A 614 -22.94 0.31 -2.59
C ARG A 614 -22.67 1.28 -1.44
N SER A 615 -22.23 0.77 -0.29
CA SER A 615 -22.00 1.60 0.90
C SER A 615 -20.53 1.59 1.28
N ALA A 616 -20.05 2.75 1.74
CA ALA A 616 -18.74 2.85 2.36
C ALA A 616 -18.68 1.93 3.59
N HIS A 617 -17.71 1.03 3.60
CA HIS A 617 -17.34 0.22 4.75
C HIS A 617 -15.86 0.47 5.09
N ILE A 618 -15.24 -0.41 5.87
CA ILE A 618 -13.82 -0.36 6.21
C ILE A 618 -12.95 -0.24 4.95
N SER A 619 -11.99 0.69 4.93
CA SER A 619 -11.02 0.79 3.84
C SER A 619 -9.82 -0.11 4.11
N SER A 620 -9.81 -1.33 3.58
CA SER A 620 -8.85 -2.37 4.02
C SER A 620 -7.56 -2.48 3.21
N HIS A 621 -7.26 -1.51 2.36
CA HIS A 621 -6.17 -1.65 1.38
C HIS A 621 -4.77 -1.77 2.03
N ASN A 622 -4.58 -1.22 3.24
CA ASN A 622 -3.34 -1.36 4.02
C ASN A 622 -3.33 -2.58 4.97
N SER A 623 -4.44 -3.32 5.05
CA SER A 623 -4.55 -4.49 5.94
C SER A 623 -3.77 -5.67 5.35
N ILE A 624 -2.82 -6.18 6.13
CA ILE A 624 -1.94 -7.28 5.72
C ILE A 624 -2.00 -8.46 6.68
N ARG A 625 -1.81 -9.65 6.14
CA ARG A 625 -1.74 -10.88 6.92
C ARG A 625 -0.30 -11.32 7.05
N LEU A 626 0.19 -11.43 8.28
CA LEU A 626 1.52 -12.01 8.53
C LEU A 626 1.54 -13.47 8.08
N LEU A 627 2.62 -13.86 7.41
CA LEU A 627 2.91 -15.25 7.04
C LEU A 627 3.71 -15.96 8.15
N PRO A 628 3.56 -17.28 8.30
CA PRO A 628 4.37 -18.03 9.26
C PRO A 628 5.86 -17.93 8.90
N PRO A 629 6.74 -17.67 9.89
CA PRO A 629 8.18 -17.72 9.67
C PRO A 629 8.65 -19.17 9.41
N ASP A 630 9.79 -19.30 8.72
CA ASP A 630 10.41 -20.60 8.44
C ASP A 630 10.91 -21.29 9.72
N GLU A 631 11.32 -20.50 10.71
CA GLU A 631 11.75 -20.99 12.03
C GLU A 631 10.71 -20.71 13.13
N LYS A 632 10.84 -21.43 14.26
CA LYS A 632 9.92 -21.28 15.40
C LYS A 632 10.10 -19.92 16.10
N ASP A 633 9.33 -18.92 15.69
CA ASP A 633 9.25 -17.62 16.38
C ASP A 633 8.13 -17.59 17.44
N SER A 634 8.47 -17.18 18.66
CA SER A 634 7.49 -16.98 19.74
C SER A 634 6.50 -15.83 19.44
N ARG A 635 6.94 -14.78 18.73
CA ARG A 635 6.08 -13.66 18.31
C ARG A 635 4.99 -14.12 17.35
N TRP A 636 5.33 -15.03 16.44
CA TRP A 636 4.34 -15.64 15.54
C TRP A 636 3.23 -16.37 16.30
N LYS A 637 3.57 -17.12 17.36
CA LYS A 637 2.57 -17.81 18.18
C LYS A 637 1.60 -16.83 18.85
N VAL A 638 2.11 -15.71 19.36
CA VAL A 638 1.30 -14.64 19.97
C VAL A 638 0.37 -14.02 18.93
N TYR A 639 0.89 -13.68 17.74
CA TYR A 639 0.09 -13.16 16.63
C TYR A 639 -1.03 -14.13 16.24
N GLU A 640 -0.70 -15.41 15.98
CA GLU A 640 -1.67 -16.41 15.53
C GLU A 640 -2.74 -16.67 16.59
N GLN A 641 -2.38 -16.64 17.88
CA GLN A 641 -3.35 -16.71 18.98
C GLN A 641 -4.27 -15.48 19.01
N GLY A 642 -3.71 -14.28 18.81
CA GLY A 642 -4.46 -13.04 18.69
C GLY A 642 -5.45 -13.06 17.54
N ARG A 643 -5.01 -13.55 16.37
CA ARG A 643 -5.82 -13.70 15.16
C ARG A 643 -6.97 -14.68 15.35
N LYS A 644 -6.70 -15.87 15.92
CA LYS A 644 -7.74 -16.85 16.28
C LYS A 644 -8.75 -16.26 17.25
N SER A 645 -8.28 -15.54 18.27
CA SER A 645 -9.14 -14.87 19.26
C SER A 645 -10.04 -13.82 18.63
N TYR A 646 -9.49 -12.98 17.74
CA TYR A 646 -10.26 -11.96 17.01
C TYR A 646 -11.33 -12.59 16.11
N THR A 647 -10.95 -13.62 15.33
CA THR A 647 -11.87 -14.36 14.45
C THR A 647 -13.01 -15.00 15.23
N ASN A 648 -12.71 -15.67 16.35
CA ASN A 648 -13.71 -16.27 17.23
C ASN A 648 -14.67 -15.23 17.83
N ARG A 649 -14.15 -14.03 18.16
CA ARG A 649 -14.98 -12.93 18.66
C ARG A 649 -15.95 -12.43 17.59
N LEU A 650 -15.50 -12.29 16.35
CA LEU A 650 -16.37 -11.94 15.22
C LEU A 650 -17.45 -13.00 14.97
N HIS A 651 -17.12 -14.30 15.06
CA HIS A 651 -18.12 -15.37 14.91
C HIS A 651 -19.22 -15.26 15.97
N LYS A 652 -18.84 -15.12 17.25
CA LYS A 652 -19.80 -14.93 18.35
C LYS A 652 -20.61 -13.65 18.19
N GLY A 653 -20.01 -12.58 17.67
CA GLY A 653 -20.70 -11.34 17.34
C GLY A 653 -21.76 -11.54 16.25
N TYR A 654 -21.43 -12.28 15.19
CA TYR A 654 -22.34 -12.59 14.10
C TYR A 654 -23.50 -13.48 14.56
N GLU A 655 -23.26 -14.48 15.43
CA GLU A 655 -24.33 -15.27 16.05
C GLU A 655 -25.34 -14.39 16.81
N LYS A 656 -24.84 -13.42 17.59
CA LYS A 656 -25.69 -12.44 18.28
C LYS A 656 -26.46 -11.54 17.32
N LEU A 657 -25.83 -11.13 16.21
CA LEU A 657 -26.50 -10.38 15.16
C LEU A 657 -27.67 -11.19 14.59
N CYS A 658 -27.47 -12.46 14.26
CA CYS A 658 -28.53 -13.34 13.76
C CYS A 658 -29.71 -13.42 14.74
N GLN A 659 -29.44 -13.66 16.03
CA GLN A 659 -30.46 -13.71 17.07
C GLN A 659 -31.24 -12.38 17.20
N ARG A 660 -30.53 -11.24 17.13
CA ARG A 660 -31.16 -9.92 17.21
C ARG A 660 -31.99 -9.61 15.97
N ALA A 661 -31.51 -9.99 14.80
CA ALA A 661 -32.21 -9.81 13.53
C ALA A 661 -33.51 -10.63 13.54
N GLU A 662 -33.46 -11.90 13.94
CA GLU A 662 -34.63 -12.77 14.10
C GLU A 662 -35.65 -12.18 15.09
N LYS A 663 -35.21 -11.80 16.30
CA LYS A 663 -36.08 -11.19 17.32
C LYS A 663 -36.77 -9.91 16.84
N LYS A 664 -36.12 -9.15 15.94
CA LYS A 664 -36.63 -7.87 15.42
C LYS A 664 -37.27 -7.98 14.04
N GLY A 665 -37.40 -9.18 13.47
CA GLY A 665 -37.92 -9.38 12.12
C GLY A 665 -37.10 -8.70 11.01
N ARG A 666 -35.78 -8.57 11.21
CA ARG A 666 -34.84 -7.97 10.24
C ARG A 666 -34.15 -9.06 9.41
N PRO A 667 -33.77 -8.78 8.14
CA PRO A 667 -33.00 -9.74 7.35
C PRO A 667 -31.60 -9.95 7.94
N VAL A 668 -31.14 -11.21 7.94
CA VAL A 668 -29.77 -11.56 8.34
C VAL A 668 -28.84 -11.33 7.14
N PRO A 669 -27.80 -10.50 7.25
CA PRO A 669 -26.84 -10.31 6.16
C PRO A 669 -26.09 -11.60 5.85
N PRO A 670 -25.91 -11.98 4.57
CA PRO A 670 -25.15 -13.18 4.23
C PRO A 670 -23.69 -13.02 4.66
N ARG A 671 -23.12 -14.11 5.17
CA ARG A 671 -21.73 -14.16 5.62
C ARG A 671 -20.70 -14.11 4.48
N LYS A 672 -21.15 -14.35 3.26
CA LYS A 672 -20.33 -14.19 2.05
C LYS A 672 -20.39 -12.73 1.59
N MET A 673 -19.24 -12.19 1.23
CA MET A 673 -19.13 -10.93 0.50
C MET A 673 -18.33 -11.19 -0.77
N PRO A 674 -18.97 -11.73 -1.82
CA PRO A 674 -18.26 -12.05 -3.05
C PRO A 674 -17.61 -10.77 -3.58
N ARG A 675 -16.27 -10.76 -3.65
CA ARG A 675 -15.53 -9.78 -4.43
C ARG A 675 -15.29 -10.39 -5.80
N ASN A 676 -15.69 -9.67 -6.84
CA ASN A 676 -15.37 -10.05 -8.21
C ASN A 676 -13.98 -9.52 -8.55
N TYR A 677 -13.04 -10.42 -8.79
CA TYR A 677 -11.69 -10.09 -9.23
C TYR A 677 -11.45 -10.66 -10.62
N TRP A 678 -11.63 -9.83 -11.65
CA TRP A 678 -11.59 -10.22 -13.06
C TRP A 678 -12.46 -11.44 -13.40
N GLY A 679 -13.71 -11.42 -12.97
CA GLY A 679 -14.68 -12.48 -13.23
C GLY A 679 -14.59 -13.68 -12.27
N TYR A 680 -13.62 -13.71 -11.35
CA TYR A 680 -13.58 -14.69 -10.27
C TYR A 680 -14.30 -14.15 -9.03
N GLU A 681 -15.27 -14.88 -8.49
CA GLU A 681 -15.97 -14.52 -7.25
C GLU A 681 -15.29 -15.20 -6.05
N ASP A 682 -14.64 -14.39 -5.22
CA ASP A 682 -14.05 -14.86 -3.97
C ASP A 682 -15.12 -14.90 -2.87
N ASP A 683 -15.72 -16.07 -2.69
CA ASP A 683 -16.73 -16.37 -1.67
C ASP A 683 -16.19 -16.36 -0.22
N GLY A 684 -14.87 -16.42 -0.06
CA GLY A 684 -14.17 -16.42 1.24
C GLY A 684 -13.68 -15.05 1.68
N ALA A 685 -13.80 -14.03 0.83
CA ALA A 685 -13.33 -12.69 1.09
C ALA A 685 -14.05 -12.09 2.31
N VAL A 686 -13.26 -11.73 3.32
CA VAL A 686 -13.70 -10.87 4.42
C VAL A 686 -13.32 -9.42 4.08
N PRO A 687 -14.09 -8.41 4.52
CA PRO A 687 -13.84 -7.01 4.16
C PRO A 687 -12.46 -6.46 4.50
N TYR A 688 -11.70 -7.16 5.34
CA TYR A 688 -10.38 -6.77 5.81
C TYR A 688 -9.21 -7.61 5.22
N ARG A 689 -9.48 -8.49 4.25
CA ARG A 689 -8.47 -9.39 3.65
C ARG A 689 -8.37 -9.20 2.12
N SER A 690 -7.17 -9.41 1.58
CA SER A 690 -6.90 -9.52 0.15
C SER A 690 -7.53 -10.77 -0.48
N THR A 691 -7.73 -10.73 -1.79
CA THR A 691 -8.31 -11.81 -2.61
C THR A 691 -7.33 -12.96 -2.83
N ASP A 692 -7.83 -14.18 -2.99
CA ASP A 692 -7.01 -15.41 -3.19
C ASP A 692 -6.17 -15.44 -4.49
N CYS A 693 -6.36 -14.45 -5.38
CA CYS A 693 -5.55 -14.24 -6.58
C CYS A 693 -4.22 -13.50 -6.31
N MET A 694 -4.07 -12.78 -5.20
CA MET A 694 -2.85 -12.04 -4.86
C MET A 694 -1.86 -12.94 -4.10
N THR A 695 -1.10 -13.77 -4.83
CA THR A 695 -0.14 -14.72 -4.23
C THR A 695 1.32 -14.29 -4.39
N SER A 696 2.21 -14.78 -3.51
CA SER A 696 3.64 -14.50 -3.57
C SER A 696 4.37 -15.06 -4.80
N GLU A 697 3.73 -15.98 -5.53
CA GLU A 697 4.28 -16.53 -6.78
C GLU A 697 4.19 -15.52 -7.94
N LEU A 698 3.15 -14.67 -7.92
CA LEU A 698 2.87 -13.72 -9.00
C LEU A 698 3.68 -12.43 -8.86
N TYR A 699 4.02 -12.07 -7.62
CA TYR A 699 4.56 -10.78 -7.23
C TYR A 699 5.95 -10.91 -6.60
N PRO A 700 6.88 -9.98 -6.89
CA PRO A 700 8.15 -9.87 -6.18
C PRO A 700 7.98 -9.97 -4.66
N LYS A 701 8.97 -10.53 -3.93
CA LYS A 701 8.90 -10.67 -2.45
C LYS A 701 8.47 -9.38 -1.74
N HIS A 702 8.96 -8.22 -2.19
CA HIS A 702 8.61 -6.90 -1.65
C HIS A 702 7.20 -6.41 -1.99
N SER A 703 6.63 -6.92 -3.08
CA SER A 703 5.32 -6.55 -3.60
C SER A 703 4.17 -7.31 -2.93
N THR A 704 4.47 -8.35 -2.14
CA THR A 704 3.42 -9.19 -1.57
C THR A 704 2.68 -8.50 -0.42
N PRO A 705 1.34 -8.59 -0.34
CA PRO A 705 0.59 -8.15 0.84
C PRO A 705 0.90 -8.95 2.12
N GLY A 706 1.67 -10.04 2.03
CA GLY A 706 2.06 -10.88 3.17
C GLY A 706 3.51 -10.73 3.62
N SER A 707 4.34 -9.98 2.89
CA SER A 707 5.69 -9.63 3.34
C SER A 707 5.59 -8.45 4.29
N VAL A 708 5.57 -8.77 5.58
CA VAL A 708 5.30 -7.79 6.61
C VAL A 708 6.55 -7.51 7.42
N GLU A 709 6.84 -6.22 7.54
CA GLU A 709 7.38 -5.61 8.74
C GLU A 709 6.28 -4.71 9.31
N THR A 710 5.98 -4.88 10.59
CA THR A 710 5.14 -3.95 11.34
C THR A 710 6.05 -2.85 11.87
N GLU A 711 5.81 -1.60 11.51
CA GLU A 711 6.51 -0.41 12.05
C GLU A 711 6.08 -0.10 13.50
N ASP A 712 6.14 -1.10 14.39
CA ASP A 712 6.00 -0.88 15.84
C ASP A 712 7.32 -0.45 16.49
#